data_AF-A0A524PFN1-F1
#
_entry.id   AF-A0A524PFN1-F1
#
_cell.length_a   1.000
_cell.length_b   1.000
_cell.length_c   1.000
_cell.angle_alpha   90.00
_cell.angle_beta   90.00
_cell.angle_gamma   90.00
#
_symmetry.space_group_name_H-M   'P 1'
#
loop_
_entity.id
_entity.type
_entity.pdbx_description
1 polymer ?
#
loop_
_entity_poly.entity_id
_entity_poly.type
_entity_poly.pdbx_seq_one_letter_code
_entity_poly.pdbx_strand_id
1 'polypeptide(L)'
;MISILIRAVRCFPRTLRRGWRVEGLRRSFCAEVDEPLFQAVHKISLSLVLCYLLASCASAPQAESNNLIVKPWVGWIPTTEIEASMGPAVQGNLVTPSATPIETQLLYGTPTPDPFREPPPLRTEQTTHIVQWGDSLNSIAERYQVSPLMISQANNLTNPNLLSVGQSLLIPPSQPRPAGPSFKIIPDSELVNGPAAMNFDLFGEIVRFGGYLMYYSEDIDGGNYSGAAILDLVARRYSINPRLLLAVLDYQSGWLRSTNPRSETLTYPMGYTAYAWEGLFSQLSWAADQLNQGYYRWRAGWTGPYLLPDGQVINPGPGLNAGTVGVQQMFASLYPGERWREVAAEEGFYSFYTDLFGNPFERRLEPQLPVDLQQPALQLPFEDGKTWSFTGAPHSAWGDWSAWAALDFAPPGLAVGCVYSNEWVVAAAQGVVVRSEEGELLLDLDGDGFEQTGWVLFYMHLESRDRKEVGRTIAAGDRIGHPSCEGGVTTGTHLHIARKYNGEWIPADGPIPFDLEGWIASSATYPYDGYLTKAHSSLKRVRVAMILIRSRISQRNWPRLAIFLPPLAMFLGVLACSRADVPPPAGIGSGGLPSPSAEPTGMTPEPTLGATIPAVITPPTSTPTTGQPEPVVSPTFPATPTTVINQEPELLLYTAQSGDTLRTVAIRFGVVPEDVDSPEPLPDGGGMINPGQLLLIPSRLADVGPRELQIPDSELIFSPHATDFNIEDFVADRGGYLNTYREIVGTAWRTGPEVVRIVARDNSVNPRLLLALLEYQSGWVTDPTPASGNAFTYPLGYVDQQHMGLRRQLTWLA
;
A
#
# COMPACT_ATOMS: atom_id res chain seq x y z
N MET A 1 -21.38 9.42 -70.69
CA MET A 1 -21.78 8.59 -71.84
C MET A 1 -23.24 8.87 -72.17
N ILE A 2 -23.59 8.93 -73.46
CA ILE A 2 -24.97 9.00 -73.98
C ILE A 2 -25.24 7.67 -74.73
N SER A 3 -26.52 7.32 -74.95
CA SER A 3 -26.99 6.22 -75.81
C SER A 3 -26.92 4.76 -75.32
N ILE A 4 -27.65 4.45 -74.24
CA ILE A 4 -28.48 3.22 -74.08
C ILE A 4 -29.73 3.71 -73.30
N LEU A 5 -30.89 4.13 -73.84
CA LEU A 5 -31.79 3.56 -74.88
C LEU A 5 -32.31 2.15 -74.47
N ILE A 6 -33.62 1.83 -74.32
CA ILE A 6 -34.82 2.26 -75.07
C ILE A 6 -36.14 2.21 -74.23
N ARG A 7 -37.01 3.22 -74.44
CA ARG A 7 -38.51 3.35 -74.41
C ARG A 7 -39.44 2.36 -73.65
N ALA A 8 -40.56 2.93 -73.15
CA ALA A 8 -41.73 2.24 -72.57
C ALA A 8 -42.94 2.07 -73.53
N VAL A 9 -43.89 1.17 -73.16
CA VAL A 9 -45.22 0.86 -73.79
C VAL A 9 -45.95 -0.17 -72.89
N ARG A 10 -47.28 -0.24 -72.66
CA ARG A 10 -48.47 0.62 -72.95
C ARG A 10 -49.73 0.12 -72.16
N CYS A 11 -50.82 0.91 -72.18
CA CYS A 11 -52.26 0.52 -72.06
C CYS A 11 -53.00 0.33 -70.70
N PHE A 12 -54.33 0.53 -70.81
CA PHE A 12 -55.48 0.57 -69.87
C PHE A 12 -56.57 -0.41 -70.44
N PRO A 13 -57.79 -0.63 -69.85
CA PRO A 13 -58.24 -0.84 -68.47
C PRO A 13 -59.35 -1.94 -68.33
N ARG A 14 -60.22 -1.85 -67.28
CA ARG A 14 -61.48 -2.63 -66.94
C ARG A 14 -61.28 -3.76 -65.91
N THR A 15 -62.26 -4.17 -65.07
CA THR A 15 -63.75 -3.99 -65.06
C THR A 15 -64.35 -3.99 -63.63
N LEU A 16 -65.63 -3.59 -63.45
CA LEU A 16 -66.40 -3.68 -62.18
C LEU A 16 -67.24 -4.99 -62.04
N ARG A 17 -67.59 -5.42 -60.80
CA ARG A 17 -68.99 -5.60 -60.30
C ARG A 17 -69.16 -6.23 -58.88
N ARG A 18 -69.98 -5.55 -58.04
CA ARG A 18 -70.95 -6.00 -56.99
C ARG A 18 -70.84 -7.39 -56.27
N GLY A 19 -70.98 -7.42 -54.93
CA GLY A 19 -71.52 -8.60 -54.20
C GLY A 19 -71.59 -8.57 -52.64
N TRP A 20 -72.81 -8.55 -52.07
CA TRP A 20 -73.31 -9.15 -50.80
C TRP A 20 -72.48 -9.27 -49.48
N ARG A 21 -72.83 -8.43 -48.49
CA ARG A 21 -73.44 -8.69 -47.13
C ARG A 21 -73.11 -9.96 -46.27
N VAL A 22 -73.02 -9.73 -44.94
CA VAL A 22 -73.32 -10.60 -43.74
C VAL A 22 -72.13 -11.01 -42.82
N GLU A 23 -72.40 -11.01 -41.50
CA GLU A 23 -71.64 -11.43 -40.30
C GLU A 23 -70.26 -12.12 -40.44
N GLY A 24 -69.30 -11.67 -39.62
CA GLY A 24 -67.96 -12.27 -39.51
C GLY A 24 -67.76 -13.23 -38.34
N LEU A 25 -66.52 -13.70 -38.15
CA LEU A 25 -66.06 -14.37 -36.93
C LEU A 25 -64.56 -14.11 -36.63
N ARG A 26 -64.10 -14.66 -35.51
CA ARG A 26 -62.83 -14.42 -34.78
C ARG A 26 -61.50 -14.62 -35.54
N ARG A 27 -60.53 -13.80 -35.10
CA ARG A 27 -59.08 -14.05 -34.86
C ARG A 27 -58.07 -14.14 -36.04
N SER A 28 -57.07 -13.26 -35.91
CA SER A 28 -55.62 -13.49 -36.11
C SER A 28 -55.05 -13.80 -37.50
N PHE A 29 -54.18 -12.91 -38.00
CA PHE A 29 -52.93 -13.26 -38.69
C PHE A 29 -51.91 -12.10 -38.62
N CYS A 30 -50.64 -12.34 -38.99
CA CYS A 30 -49.50 -11.39 -38.97
C CYS A 30 -48.88 -11.24 -40.38
N ALA A 31 -47.81 -10.41 -40.50
CA ALA A 31 -46.92 -10.23 -41.68
C ALA A 31 -47.57 -9.48 -42.88
N GLU A 32 -46.90 -8.81 -43.85
CA GLU A 32 -45.49 -8.40 -44.20
C GLU A 32 -45.58 -7.56 -45.53
N VAL A 33 -44.68 -6.73 -46.10
CA VAL A 33 -43.44 -5.92 -45.85
C VAL A 33 -43.44 -4.79 -46.94
N ASP A 34 -42.58 -3.76 -47.14
CA ASP A 34 -41.43 -3.04 -46.50
C ASP A 34 -41.28 -1.67 -47.24
N GLU A 35 -40.51 -0.68 -46.76
CA GLU A 35 -40.09 0.52 -47.54
C GLU A 35 -38.85 1.28 -46.99
N PRO A 36 -37.64 1.03 -47.54
CA PRO A 36 -36.44 1.81 -47.19
C PRO A 36 -35.57 2.17 -48.40
N LEU A 37 -35.98 3.12 -49.25
CA LEU A 37 -35.13 3.57 -50.39
C LEU A 37 -34.77 5.07 -50.43
N PHE A 38 -35.53 5.95 -49.77
CA PHE A 38 -35.41 7.40 -50.02
C PHE A 38 -34.28 8.12 -49.25
N GLN A 39 -33.75 7.56 -48.15
CA GLN A 39 -32.74 8.23 -47.33
C GLN A 39 -31.26 7.99 -47.75
N ALA A 40 -30.99 6.97 -48.57
CA ALA A 40 -29.61 6.58 -48.91
C ALA A 40 -28.87 7.60 -49.80
N VAL A 41 -29.58 8.23 -50.74
CA VAL A 41 -28.98 9.04 -51.82
C VAL A 41 -28.36 10.34 -51.30
N HIS A 42 -28.88 10.92 -50.21
CA HIS A 42 -28.45 12.25 -49.77
C HIS A 42 -27.14 12.28 -48.95
N LYS A 43 -26.72 11.14 -48.37
CA LYS A 43 -25.51 11.04 -47.52
C LYS A 43 -24.22 10.85 -48.32
N ILE A 44 -24.28 10.18 -49.47
CA ILE A 44 -23.08 9.83 -50.27
C ILE A 44 -22.37 11.08 -50.84
N SER A 45 -23.14 12.10 -51.23
CA SER A 45 -22.63 13.31 -51.89
C SER A 45 -21.77 14.21 -51.00
N LEU A 46 -21.90 14.12 -49.67
CA LEU A 46 -21.16 14.98 -48.73
C LEU A 46 -19.79 14.39 -48.36
N SER A 47 -19.73 13.06 -48.15
CA SER A 47 -18.52 12.35 -47.72
C SER A 47 -17.40 12.42 -48.77
N LEU A 48 -17.74 12.35 -50.07
CA LEU A 48 -16.75 12.40 -51.16
C LEU A 48 -16.03 13.74 -51.27
N VAL A 49 -16.67 14.85 -50.88
CA VAL A 49 -16.06 16.19 -50.89
C VAL A 49 -15.08 16.35 -49.73
N LEU A 50 -15.41 15.81 -48.55
CA LEU A 50 -14.56 15.90 -47.36
C LEU A 50 -13.28 15.07 -47.51
N CYS A 51 -13.36 13.86 -48.08
CA CYS A 51 -12.18 13.03 -48.34
C CYS A 51 -11.19 13.66 -49.32
N TYR A 52 -11.65 14.40 -50.33
CA TYR A 52 -10.77 15.06 -51.30
C TYR A 52 -9.96 16.22 -50.71
N LEU A 53 -10.49 16.91 -49.69
CA LEU A 53 -9.80 17.99 -49.00
C LEU A 53 -8.71 17.47 -48.03
N LEU A 54 -8.98 16.35 -47.36
CA LEU A 54 -8.02 15.76 -46.41
C LEU A 54 -6.84 15.06 -47.10
N ALA A 55 -7.03 14.56 -48.33
CA ALA A 55 -5.97 13.88 -49.09
C ALA A 55 -4.85 14.80 -49.61
N SER A 56 -5.03 16.13 -49.58
CA SER A 56 -4.10 17.09 -50.24
C SER A 56 -3.00 17.67 -49.35
N CYS A 57 -2.86 17.24 -48.09
CA CYS A 57 -1.84 17.75 -47.16
C CYS A 57 -0.72 16.75 -46.79
N ALA A 58 -0.79 15.50 -47.27
CA ALA A 58 0.10 14.42 -46.84
C ALA A 58 1.42 14.32 -47.65
N SER A 59 2.22 15.40 -47.65
CA SER A 59 3.50 15.48 -48.40
C SER A 59 4.59 16.30 -47.70
N ALA A 60 5.02 15.88 -46.49
CA ALA A 60 6.21 16.40 -45.81
C ALA A 60 6.88 15.30 -44.94
N PRO A 61 8.22 15.30 -44.78
CA PRO A 61 8.93 14.24 -44.05
C PRO A 61 8.79 14.37 -42.53
N GLN A 62 8.98 13.26 -41.82
CA GLN A 62 9.08 13.25 -40.36
C GLN A 62 10.31 14.03 -39.89
N ALA A 63 10.12 14.91 -38.91
CA ALA A 63 11.20 15.46 -38.10
C ALA A 63 11.21 14.73 -36.75
N GLU A 64 12.40 14.33 -36.28
CA GLU A 64 12.56 13.65 -34.99
C GLU A 64 12.37 14.63 -33.83
N SER A 65 11.56 14.26 -32.84
CA SER A 65 11.50 14.97 -31.56
C SER A 65 12.60 14.46 -30.64
N ASN A 66 13.55 15.33 -30.28
CA ASN A 66 14.61 15.05 -29.31
C ASN A 66 14.09 14.99 -27.86
N ASN A 67 13.20 14.03 -27.59
CA ASN A 67 12.88 13.61 -26.24
C ASN A 67 14.01 12.71 -25.73
N LEU A 68 14.98 13.30 -25.03
CA LEU A 68 15.96 12.56 -24.24
C LEU A 68 15.29 11.95 -23.00
N ILE A 69 14.46 10.93 -23.24
CA ILE A 69 14.06 9.98 -22.21
C ILE A 69 15.32 9.24 -21.80
N VAL A 70 15.73 9.37 -20.54
CA VAL A 70 16.79 8.55 -19.96
C VAL A 70 16.30 7.11 -19.98
N LYS A 71 16.89 6.28 -20.83
CA LYS A 71 16.62 4.83 -20.84
C LYS A 71 17.23 4.22 -19.57
N PRO A 72 16.51 3.36 -18.82
CA PRO A 72 17.19 2.44 -17.91
C PRO A 72 18.17 1.60 -18.74
N TRP A 73 19.41 1.49 -18.28
CA TRP A 73 20.45 0.79 -19.02
C TRP A 73 20.39 -0.71 -18.74
N VAL A 74 20.36 -1.52 -19.80
CA VAL A 74 20.32 -2.99 -19.69
C VAL A 74 21.75 -3.50 -19.54
N GLY A 75 22.20 -3.62 -18.28
CA GLY A 75 23.47 -4.25 -17.94
C GLY A 75 23.36 -5.78 -17.99
N TRP A 76 23.73 -6.41 -19.10
CA TRP A 76 23.94 -7.87 -19.12
C TRP A 76 25.24 -8.22 -18.41
N ILE A 77 25.17 -9.06 -17.38
CA ILE A 77 26.31 -9.82 -16.87
C ILE A 77 26.33 -11.16 -17.61
N PRO A 78 27.36 -11.48 -18.42
CA PRO A 78 27.53 -12.82 -18.99
C PRO A 78 27.81 -13.84 -17.87
N THR A 79 27.14 -14.98 -17.90
CA THR A 79 27.17 -16.02 -16.84
C THR A 79 28.45 -16.88 -16.85
N THR A 80 29.63 -16.27 -17.07
CA THR A 80 30.88 -17.01 -17.34
C THR A 80 32.16 -16.48 -16.68
N GLU A 81 32.13 -15.42 -15.86
CA GLU A 81 33.34 -14.91 -15.16
C GLU A 81 33.14 -14.73 -13.64
N ILE A 82 33.18 -15.85 -12.90
CA ILE A 82 33.32 -15.87 -11.42
C ILE A 82 34.58 -16.65 -10.99
N GLU A 83 35.44 -17.08 -11.93
CA GLU A 83 36.66 -17.87 -11.67
C GLU A 83 37.99 -17.06 -11.75
N ALA A 84 38.04 -15.80 -11.28
CA ALA A 84 39.31 -15.02 -11.33
C ALA A 84 39.47 -13.86 -10.31
N SER A 85 39.16 -14.04 -9.01
CA SER A 85 39.48 -12.99 -8.00
C SER A 85 39.94 -13.45 -6.62
N MET A 86 40.16 -14.76 -6.38
CA MET A 86 40.76 -15.24 -5.13
C MET A 86 42.25 -14.86 -5.05
N GLY A 87 42.54 -13.73 -4.39
CA GLY A 87 43.89 -13.40 -3.93
C GLY A 87 44.38 -14.41 -2.88
N PRO A 88 45.71 -14.63 -2.74
CA PRO A 88 46.25 -15.62 -1.82
C PRO A 88 45.96 -15.25 -0.36
N ALA A 89 45.53 -16.23 0.43
CA ALA A 89 45.15 -16.04 1.83
C ALA A 89 46.30 -15.47 2.68
N VAL A 90 46.08 -14.30 3.29
CA VAL A 90 46.99 -13.72 4.27
C VAL A 90 46.86 -14.50 5.57
N GLN A 91 47.94 -15.16 6.00
CA GLN A 91 47.99 -15.86 7.28
C GLN A 91 48.09 -14.87 8.46
N GLY A 92 46.95 -14.34 8.88
CA GLY A 92 46.80 -13.66 10.17
C GLY A 92 46.64 -14.66 11.30
N ASN A 93 47.40 -14.50 12.39
CA ASN A 93 47.31 -15.39 13.55
C ASN A 93 45.96 -15.25 14.27
N LEU A 94 45.23 -16.35 14.40
CA LEU A 94 44.05 -16.44 15.27
C LEU A 94 44.47 -16.31 16.74
N VAL A 95 44.20 -15.15 17.35
CA VAL A 95 44.26 -14.99 18.81
C VAL A 95 42.93 -15.45 19.39
N THR A 96 42.89 -16.66 19.94
CA THR A 96 41.70 -17.15 20.65
C THR A 96 41.52 -16.42 21.98
N PRO A 97 40.39 -15.73 22.22
CA PRO A 97 40.09 -15.21 23.55
C PRO A 97 39.83 -16.38 24.51
N SER A 98 40.60 -16.44 25.61
CA SER A 98 40.49 -17.51 26.60
C SER A 98 39.24 -17.31 27.45
N ALA A 99 38.16 -18.04 27.15
CA ALA A 99 36.94 -18.03 27.94
C ALA A 99 37.19 -18.55 29.37
N THR A 100 36.98 -17.70 30.37
CA THR A 100 36.99 -18.10 31.78
C THR A 100 35.81 -19.04 32.05
N PRO A 101 36.01 -20.25 32.62
CA PRO A 101 34.91 -21.16 32.89
C PRO A 101 34.04 -20.63 34.02
N ILE A 102 32.81 -20.20 33.71
CA ILE A 102 31.79 -19.91 34.71
C ILE A 102 31.24 -21.24 35.23
N GLU A 103 31.28 -21.43 36.56
CA GLU A 103 30.91 -22.67 37.21
C GLU A 103 29.39 -22.93 37.12
N THR A 104 28.99 -23.94 36.34
CA THR A 104 27.59 -24.22 36.01
C THR A 104 26.81 -24.78 37.21
N GLN A 105 26.16 -23.90 37.98
CA GLN A 105 25.10 -24.33 38.90
C GLN A 105 23.84 -24.71 38.10
N LEU A 106 23.47 -25.99 38.16
CA LEU A 106 22.30 -26.55 37.49
C LEU A 106 20.98 -26.14 38.18
N LEU A 107 20.55 -24.92 37.93
CA LEU A 107 19.13 -24.54 38.00
C LEU A 107 18.39 -25.12 36.78
N TYR A 108 17.16 -25.59 36.98
CA TYR A 108 16.26 -26.05 35.90
C TYR A 108 15.69 -24.84 35.13
N GLY A 109 16.56 -24.12 34.41
CA GLY A 109 16.19 -23.00 33.55
C GLY A 109 15.79 -23.44 32.15
N THR A 110 14.81 -22.77 31.53
CA THR A 110 14.50 -22.97 30.11
C THR A 110 15.60 -22.37 29.22
N PRO A 111 15.87 -22.90 28.00
CA PRO A 111 17.02 -22.49 27.18
C PRO A 111 17.12 -20.98 26.87
N THR A 112 15.98 -20.31 26.71
CA THR A 112 15.83 -18.84 26.64
C THR A 112 15.14 -18.35 27.92
N PRO A 113 15.69 -17.36 28.65
CA PRO A 113 15.01 -16.75 29.80
C PRO A 113 13.80 -15.91 29.34
N ASP A 114 12.61 -16.23 29.84
CA ASP A 114 11.43 -15.35 29.80
C ASP A 114 10.76 -15.46 31.18
N PRO A 115 10.46 -14.34 31.88
CA PRO A 115 9.70 -14.41 33.14
C PRO A 115 8.34 -15.07 32.93
N PHE A 116 7.83 -15.76 33.96
CA PHE A 116 6.43 -16.19 33.96
C PHE A 116 5.51 -14.97 33.81
N ARG A 117 4.60 -15.03 32.83
CA ARG A 117 3.59 -14.01 32.58
C ARG A 117 2.22 -14.62 32.82
N GLU A 118 1.40 -13.94 33.61
CA GLU A 118 0.04 -14.41 33.88
C GLU A 118 -0.84 -14.15 32.63
N PRO A 119 -1.59 -15.14 32.13
CA PRO A 119 -2.52 -14.93 31.02
C PRO A 119 -3.62 -13.92 31.38
N PRO A 120 -4.23 -13.23 30.40
CA PRO A 120 -5.26 -12.25 30.69
C PRO A 120 -6.51 -12.94 31.26
N PRO A 121 -7.19 -12.35 32.26
CA PRO A 121 -8.39 -12.93 32.83
C PRO A 121 -9.52 -12.93 31.78
N LEU A 122 -9.84 -14.12 31.27
CA LEU A 122 -10.90 -14.32 30.28
C LEU A 122 -12.26 -13.88 30.83
N ARG A 123 -13.00 -13.12 30.03
CA ARG A 123 -14.30 -12.53 30.40
C ARG A 123 -15.39 -13.60 30.55
N THR A 124 -15.93 -13.72 31.77
CA THR A 124 -17.02 -14.66 32.12
C THR A 124 -18.40 -14.17 31.71
N GLU A 125 -18.60 -12.85 31.62
CA GLU A 125 -19.92 -12.25 31.36
C GLU A 125 -20.11 -11.86 29.89
N GLN A 126 -21.34 -12.03 29.41
CA GLN A 126 -21.76 -11.51 28.10
C GLN A 126 -21.72 -9.97 28.09
N THR A 127 -21.31 -9.38 26.97
CA THR A 127 -21.31 -7.92 26.79
C THR A 127 -21.88 -7.53 25.44
N THR A 128 -22.02 -6.23 25.17
CA THR A 128 -22.52 -5.68 23.91
C THR A 128 -21.49 -4.74 23.33
N HIS A 129 -21.23 -4.86 22.03
CA HIS A 129 -20.37 -3.98 21.27
C HIS A 129 -21.21 -3.24 20.21
N ILE A 130 -21.03 -1.93 20.09
CA ILE A 130 -21.60 -1.15 18.98
C ILE A 130 -20.51 -0.98 17.92
N VAL A 131 -20.73 -1.52 16.72
CA VAL A 131 -19.79 -1.48 15.60
C VAL A 131 -19.41 -0.03 15.26
N GLN A 132 -18.12 0.30 15.32
CA GLN A 132 -17.60 1.60 14.89
C GLN A 132 -17.10 1.57 13.44
N TRP A 133 -16.80 2.75 12.89
CA TRP A 133 -16.12 2.83 11.59
C TRP A 133 -14.74 2.17 11.66
N GLY A 134 -14.45 1.25 10.75
CA GLY A 134 -13.23 0.45 10.72
C GLY A 134 -13.27 -0.84 11.57
N ASP A 135 -14.34 -1.11 12.34
CA ASP A 135 -14.48 -2.39 13.03
C ASP A 135 -14.92 -3.50 12.04
N SER A 136 -14.17 -4.60 12.02
CA SER A 136 -14.53 -5.86 11.33
C SER A 136 -14.91 -6.93 12.37
N LEU A 137 -15.61 -7.99 11.95
CA LEU A 137 -15.96 -9.06 12.89
C LEU A 137 -14.71 -9.72 13.51
N ASN A 138 -13.59 -9.76 12.77
CA ASN A 138 -12.31 -10.27 13.26
C ASN A 138 -11.66 -9.34 14.29
N SER A 139 -11.59 -8.03 14.03
CA SER A 139 -11.01 -7.07 14.98
C SER A 139 -11.85 -6.91 16.25
N ILE A 140 -13.17 -7.09 16.16
CA ILE A 140 -14.06 -7.19 17.34
C ILE A 140 -13.80 -8.50 18.10
N ALA A 141 -13.74 -9.63 17.40
CA ALA A 141 -13.49 -10.94 18.01
C ALA A 141 -12.18 -10.96 18.82
N GLU A 142 -11.11 -10.42 18.21
CA GLU A 142 -9.82 -10.21 18.85
C GLU A 142 -9.90 -9.29 20.08
N ARG A 143 -10.51 -8.10 19.94
CA ARG A 143 -10.68 -7.13 21.04
C ARG A 143 -11.39 -7.72 22.26
N TYR A 144 -12.34 -8.64 22.05
CA TYR A 144 -13.12 -9.27 23.12
C TYR A 144 -12.70 -10.71 23.47
N GLN A 145 -11.57 -11.19 22.92
CA GLN A 145 -10.99 -12.51 23.20
C GLN A 145 -11.97 -13.67 22.97
N VAL A 146 -12.66 -13.64 21.83
CA VAL A 146 -13.62 -14.66 21.35
C VAL A 146 -13.35 -14.96 19.88
N SER A 147 -13.95 -16.01 19.31
CA SER A 147 -13.87 -16.24 17.86
C SER A 147 -14.94 -15.47 17.08
N PRO A 148 -14.69 -15.08 15.81
CA PRO A 148 -15.68 -14.44 14.94
C PRO A 148 -16.94 -15.29 14.79
N LEU A 149 -16.77 -16.62 14.72
CA LEU A 149 -17.86 -17.59 14.65
C LEU A 149 -18.81 -17.51 15.86
N MET A 150 -18.28 -17.36 17.08
CA MET A 150 -19.10 -17.20 18.29
C MET A 150 -19.94 -15.91 18.25
N ILE A 151 -19.37 -14.79 17.79
CA ILE A 151 -20.13 -13.53 17.62
C ILE A 151 -21.18 -13.69 16.50
N SER A 152 -20.81 -14.29 15.37
CA SER A 152 -21.72 -14.53 14.24
C SER A 152 -22.93 -15.37 14.64
N GLN A 153 -22.71 -16.43 15.42
CA GLN A 153 -23.77 -17.30 15.94
C GLN A 153 -24.64 -16.58 16.99
N ALA A 154 -24.02 -15.86 17.95
CA ALA A 154 -24.75 -15.12 18.98
C ALA A 154 -25.66 -14.02 18.40
N ASN A 155 -25.35 -13.49 17.22
CA ASN A 155 -26.10 -12.43 16.55
C ASN A 155 -26.92 -12.90 15.34
N ASN A 156 -26.87 -14.19 14.98
CA ASN A 156 -27.49 -14.75 13.77
C ASN A 156 -27.08 -14.00 12.48
N LEU A 157 -25.81 -13.62 12.34
CA LEU A 157 -25.33 -12.87 11.16
C LEU A 157 -25.37 -13.75 9.90
N THR A 158 -26.19 -13.37 8.93
CA THR A 158 -26.29 -14.06 7.62
C THR A 158 -25.03 -13.93 6.78
N ASN A 159 -24.32 -12.80 6.90
CA ASN A 159 -23.01 -12.57 6.29
C ASN A 159 -22.05 -12.03 7.36
N PRO A 160 -21.09 -12.83 7.85
CA PRO A 160 -20.12 -12.40 8.86
C PRO A 160 -19.20 -11.25 8.40
N ASN A 161 -19.06 -11.06 7.09
CA ASN A 161 -18.18 -10.05 6.48
C ASN A 161 -18.88 -8.71 6.23
N LEU A 162 -20.16 -8.58 6.57
CA LEU A 162 -20.95 -7.35 6.40
C LEU A 162 -21.50 -6.89 7.75
N LEU A 163 -20.85 -5.89 8.33
CA LEU A 163 -21.31 -5.18 9.52
C LEU A 163 -21.69 -3.74 9.14
N SER A 164 -22.69 -3.18 9.83
CA SER A 164 -23.07 -1.77 9.68
C SER A 164 -22.59 -0.94 10.87
N VAL A 165 -22.04 0.25 10.63
CA VAL A 165 -21.69 1.17 11.72
C VAL A 165 -22.94 1.52 12.54
N GLY A 166 -22.85 1.42 13.86
CA GLY A 166 -23.99 1.55 14.79
C GLY A 166 -24.75 0.24 15.04
N GLN A 167 -24.42 -0.86 14.36
CA GLN A 167 -24.99 -2.18 14.65
C GLN A 167 -24.59 -2.63 16.06
N SER A 168 -25.59 -3.08 16.83
CA SER A 168 -25.37 -3.69 18.13
C SER A 168 -25.06 -5.19 17.97
N LEU A 169 -23.89 -5.62 18.43
CA LEU A 169 -23.46 -7.00 18.45
C LEU A 169 -23.35 -7.52 19.88
N LEU A 170 -24.05 -8.61 20.14
CA LEU A 170 -23.95 -9.41 21.35
C LEU A 170 -22.64 -10.19 21.35
N ILE A 171 -21.81 -9.99 22.36
CA ILE A 171 -20.50 -10.61 22.47
C ILE A 171 -20.56 -11.68 23.57
N PRO A 172 -20.68 -12.97 23.23
CA PRO A 172 -20.75 -14.05 24.22
C PRO A 172 -19.47 -14.10 25.07
N PRO A 173 -19.50 -14.68 26.28
CA PRO A 173 -18.29 -14.83 27.09
C PRO A 173 -17.27 -15.77 26.44
N SER A 174 -16.00 -15.55 26.74
CA SER A 174 -14.90 -16.39 26.24
C SER A 174 -15.01 -17.79 26.85
N GLN A 175 -15.02 -18.83 26.02
CA GLN A 175 -15.08 -20.22 26.50
C GLN A 175 -13.65 -20.73 26.77
N PRO A 176 -13.21 -20.85 28.03
CA PRO A 176 -11.83 -21.22 28.33
C PRO A 176 -11.54 -22.66 27.91
N ARG A 177 -10.61 -22.82 26.97
CA ARG A 177 -9.93 -24.10 26.71
C ARG A 177 -8.71 -24.22 27.64
N PRO A 178 -8.21 -25.43 27.91
CA PRO A 178 -6.90 -25.60 28.55
C PRO A 178 -5.83 -24.83 27.77
N ALA A 179 -4.84 -24.26 28.46
CA ALA A 179 -3.74 -23.54 27.82
C ALA A 179 -2.99 -24.40 26.78
N GLY A 180 -2.24 -23.75 25.89
CA GLY A 180 -1.39 -24.40 24.91
C GLY A 180 -0.18 -25.11 25.54
N PRO A 181 0.58 -25.87 24.75
CA PRO A 181 1.84 -26.47 25.20
C PRO A 181 2.82 -25.40 25.72
N SER A 182 3.43 -25.67 26.87
CA SER A 182 4.52 -24.86 27.46
C SER A 182 5.90 -25.20 26.89
N PHE A 183 5.96 -26.04 25.87
CA PHE A 183 7.19 -26.50 25.23
C PHE A 183 7.78 -25.38 24.35
N LYS A 184 9.08 -25.10 24.48
CA LYS A 184 9.76 -24.09 23.65
C LYS A 184 10.25 -24.73 22.35
N ILE A 185 9.74 -24.24 21.22
CA ILE A 185 9.99 -24.77 19.88
C ILE A 185 11.29 -24.18 19.29
N ILE A 186 11.55 -22.88 19.49
CA ILE A 186 12.77 -22.20 19.05
C ILE A 186 13.19 -21.10 20.05
N PRO A 187 14.49 -20.71 20.12
CA PRO A 187 14.93 -19.50 20.82
C PRO A 187 14.49 -18.23 20.07
N ASP A 188 14.59 -17.07 20.71
CA ASP A 188 14.14 -15.81 20.09
C ASP A 188 15.04 -15.42 18.91
N SER A 189 16.35 -15.69 19.02
CA SER A 189 17.35 -15.46 17.97
C SER A 189 17.24 -16.39 16.75
N GLU A 190 16.36 -17.40 16.76
CA GLU A 190 16.12 -18.28 15.61
C GLU A 190 14.83 -17.90 14.86
N LEU A 191 13.95 -17.06 15.44
CA LEU A 191 12.86 -16.44 14.68
C LEU A 191 13.36 -15.25 13.84
N VAL A 192 14.20 -14.40 14.43
CA VAL A 192 14.71 -13.18 13.81
C VAL A 192 15.82 -13.49 12.79
N ASN A 193 15.86 -12.75 11.68
CA ASN A 193 16.99 -12.73 10.73
C ASN A 193 18.20 -12.00 11.35
N GLY A 194 18.72 -12.53 12.45
CA GLY A 194 19.81 -11.97 13.25
C GLY A 194 21.13 -12.72 13.07
N PRO A 195 22.10 -12.58 14.00
CA PRO A 195 23.46 -13.08 13.78
C PRO A 195 23.53 -14.63 13.69
N ALA A 196 22.53 -15.34 14.22
CA ALA A 196 22.38 -16.80 14.09
C ALA A 196 22.00 -17.26 12.65
N ALA A 197 21.56 -16.33 11.79
CA ALA A 197 21.18 -16.59 10.40
C ALA A 197 22.31 -16.29 9.38
N MET A 198 23.27 -15.42 9.69
CA MET A 198 24.28 -14.90 8.74
C MET A 198 25.03 -15.98 7.93
N ASN A 199 25.37 -17.10 8.58
CA ASN A 199 26.13 -18.19 7.97
C ASN A 199 25.21 -19.31 7.40
N PHE A 200 23.94 -19.02 7.13
CA PHE A 200 23.00 -19.98 6.54
C PHE A 200 22.98 -19.87 5.01
N ASP A 201 23.65 -20.81 4.34
CA ASP A 201 23.59 -20.94 2.88
C ASP A 201 22.23 -21.49 2.43
N LEU A 202 21.24 -20.60 2.35
CA LEU A 202 19.88 -20.90 1.89
C LEU A 202 19.86 -21.54 0.51
N PHE A 203 20.71 -21.08 -0.42
CA PHE A 203 20.75 -21.62 -1.78
C PHE A 203 21.37 -23.01 -1.81
N GLY A 204 22.51 -23.20 -1.14
CA GLY A 204 23.16 -24.49 -0.97
C GLY A 204 22.26 -25.51 -0.28
N GLU A 205 21.44 -25.11 0.70
CA GLU A 205 20.44 -25.97 1.34
C GLU A 205 19.31 -26.38 0.37
N ILE A 206 18.78 -25.45 -0.43
CA ILE A 206 17.75 -25.75 -1.44
C ILE A 206 18.31 -26.73 -2.50
N VAL A 207 19.56 -26.53 -2.93
CA VAL A 207 20.26 -27.45 -3.85
C VAL A 207 20.61 -28.79 -3.19
N ARG A 208 20.92 -28.81 -1.89
CA ARG A 208 21.26 -30.03 -1.11
C ARG A 208 20.11 -31.03 -1.07
N PHE A 209 18.87 -30.55 -0.94
CA PHE A 209 17.68 -31.41 -0.94
C PHE A 209 17.09 -31.64 -2.33
N GLY A 210 17.18 -30.65 -3.25
CA GLY A 210 16.82 -30.81 -4.66
C GLY A 210 15.33 -31.06 -4.93
N GLY A 211 14.44 -30.69 -3.99
CA GLY A 211 12.99 -30.77 -4.16
C GLY A 211 12.43 -29.70 -5.10
N TYR A 212 11.10 -29.64 -5.18
CA TYR A 212 10.33 -28.76 -6.06
C TYR A 212 10.72 -27.28 -5.95
N LEU A 213 11.07 -26.80 -4.76
CA LEU A 213 11.51 -25.41 -4.52
C LEU A 213 12.75 -25.01 -5.33
N MET A 214 13.64 -25.97 -5.65
CA MET A 214 14.83 -25.74 -6.49
C MET A 214 14.46 -25.36 -7.94
N TYR A 215 13.31 -25.83 -8.42
CA TYR A 215 12.83 -25.66 -9.79
C TYR A 215 11.68 -24.66 -9.93
N TYR A 216 11.22 -24.09 -8.81
CA TYR A 216 10.12 -23.13 -8.77
C TYR A 216 10.56 -21.72 -9.20
N SER A 217 9.68 -21.02 -9.93
CA SER A 217 9.81 -19.59 -10.19
C SER A 217 8.45 -18.90 -10.32
N GLU A 218 8.41 -17.62 -9.97
CA GLU A 218 7.20 -16.79 -9.90
C GLU A 218 7.47 -15.40 -10.50
N ASP A 219 6.49 -14.81 -11.20
CA ASP A 219 6.55 -13.41 -11.65
C ASP A 219 6.02 -12.51 -10.53
N ILE A 220 6.89 -11.67 -9.99
CA ILE A 220 6.59 -10.69 -8.93
C ILE A 220 6.89 -9.32 -9.52
N ASP A 221 5.83 -8.53 -9.71
CA ASP A 221 5.86 -7.18 -10.30
C ASP A 221 6.62 -7.05 -11.63
N GLY A 222 6.65 -8.12 -12.43
CA GLY A 222 7.32 -8.19 -13.74
C GLY A 222 8.78 -8.67 -13.69
N GLY A 223 9.30 -9.04 -12.51
CA GLY A 223 10.55 -9.78 -12.36
C GLY A 223 10.27 -11.27 -12.11
N ASN A 224 11.00 -12.17 -12.76
CA ASN A 224 10.87 -13.62 -12.55
C ASN A 224 11.88 -14.12 -11.51
N TYR A 225 11.41 -14.41 -10.31
CA TYR A 225 12.23 -14.84 -9.16
C TYR A 225 12.23 -16.36 -9.02
N SER A 226 13.34 -16.95 -8.58
CA SER A 226 13.41 -18.37 -8.21
C SER A 226 12.90 -18.61 -6.78
N GLY A 227 12.46 -19.83 -6.46
CA GLY A 227 11.99 -20.18 -5.11
C GLY A 227 12.97 -19.82 -3.98
N ALA A 228 14.28 -19.90 -4.23
CA ALA A 228 15.32 -19.45 -3.30
C ALA A 228 15.33 -17.91 -3.13
N ALA A 229 15.26 -17.16 -4.23
CA ALA A 229 15.24 -15.69 -4.20
C ALA A 229 13.96 -15.14 -3.55
N ILE A 230 12.82 -15.81 -3.74
CA ILE A 230 11.53 -15.44 -3.10
C ILE A 230 11.63 -15.60 -1.57
N LEU A 231 12.23 -16.69 -1.10
CA LEU A 231 12.39 -16.94 0.34
C LEU A 231 13.39 -15.97 0.97
N ASP A 232 14.51 -15.70 0.30
CA ASP A 232 15.49 -14.68 0.71
C ASP A 232 14.88 -13.27 0.79
N LEU A 233 14.12 -12.87 -0.23
CA LEU A 233 13.41 -11.58 -0.30
C LEU A 233 12.44 -11.40 0.88
N VAL A 234 11.62 -12.41 1.18
CA VAL A 234 10.70 -12.38 2.33
C VAL A 234 11.45 -12.40 3.66
N ALA A 235 12.51 -13.22 3.78
CA ALA A 235 13.33 -13.32 4.99
C ALA A 235 13.99 -11.99 5.36
N ARG A 236 14.49 -11.23 4.37
CA ARG A 236 15.10 -9.90 4.60
C ARG A 236 14.05 -8.85 4.94
N ARG A 237 12.98 -8.76 4.14
CA ARG A 237 11.89 -7.75 4.29
C ARG A 237 11.16 -7.85 5.63
N TYR A 238 10.71 -9.05 6.03
CA TYR A 238 10.08 -9.25 7.34
C TYR A 238 11.11 -9.39 8.48
N SER A 239 12.40 -9.56 8.17
CA SER A 239 13.47 -9.97 9.10
C SER A 239 13.14 -11.23 9.91
N ILE A 240 12.55 -12.23 9.24
CA ILE A 240 12.44 -13.61 9.73
C ILE A 240 13.63 -14.43 9.23
N ASN A 241 14.18 -15.28 10.09
CA ASN A 241 15.26 -16.19 9.76
C ASN A 241 14.91 -17.10 8.55
N PRO A 242 15.71 -17.10 7.47
CA PRO A 242 15.44 -17.93 6.29
C PRO A 242 15.42 -19.44 6.60
N ARG A 243 16.15 -19.89 7.61
CA ARG A 243 16.13 -21.28 8.09
C ARG A 243 14.76 -21.67 8.67
N LEU A 244 14.13 -20.76 9.40
CA LEU A 244 12.78 -20.96 9.94
C LEU A 244 11.74 -20.95 8.82
N LEU A 245 11.75 -19.95 7.93
CA LEU A 245 10.81 -19.92 6.79
C LEU A 245 10.90 -21.20 5.95
N LEU A 246 12.13 -21.67 5.67
CA LEU A 246 12.36 -22.89 4.90
C LEU A 246 11.86 -24.16 5.63
N ALA A 247 12.03 -24.23 6.95
CA ALA A 247 11.47 -25.33 7.75
C ALA A 247 9.93 -25.32 7.77
N VAL A 248 9.28 -24.17 8.00
CA VAL A 248 7.81 -24.08 8.01
C VAL A 248 7.24 -24.38 6.61
N LEU A 249 7.90 -23.92 5.54
CA LEU A 249 7.55 -24.22 4.16
C LEU A 249 7.56 -25.73 3.88
N ASP A 250 8.64 -26.42 4.22
CA ASP A 250 8.71 -27.86 3.97
C ASP A 250 7.79 -28.68 4.90
N TYR A 251 7.48 -28.19 6.10
CA TYR A 251 6.49 -28.80 7.00
C TYR A 251 5.08 -28.81 6.40
N GLN A 252 4.65 -27.69 5.80
CA GLN A 252 3.35 -27.59 5.15
C GLN A 252 3.31 -28.31 3.80
N SER A 253 4.32 -28.07 2.97
CA SER A 253 4.27 -28.38 1.53
C SER A 253 5.07 -29.61 1.10
N GLY A 254 6.17 -29.91 1.80
CA GLY A 254 7.20 -30.83 1.33
C GLY A 254 8.03 -30.32 0.14
N TRP A 255 7.97 -29.03 -0.21
CA TRP A 255 8.64 -28.48 -1.41
C TRP A 255 10.18 -28.53 -1.37
N LEU A 256 10.82 -28.58 -0.20
CA LEU A 256 12.27 -28.70 -0.11
C LEU A 256 12.73 -30.14 -0.35
N ARG A 257 12.03 -31.12 0.22
CA ARG A 257 12.42 -32.54 0.19
C ARG A 257 11.72 -33.39 -0.88
N SER A 258 10.63 -32.93 -1.47
CA SER A 258 9.90 -33.65 -2.53
C SER A 258 9.98 -32.91 -3.87
N THR A 259 10.37 -33.62 -4.92
CA THR A 259 10.27 -33.15 -6.32
C THR A 259 8.85 -33.18 -6.87
N ASN A 260 7.93 -33.88 -6.20
CA ASN A 260 6.51 -33.96 -6.56
C ASN A 260 5.65 -33.82 -5.28
N PRO A 261 5.47 -32.59 -4.78
CA PRO A 261 4.65 -32.30 -3.61
C PRO A 261 3.15 -32.46 -3.91
N ARG A 262 2.31 -32.26 -2.90
CA ARG A 262 0.85 -32.45 -3.01
C ARG A 262 0.22 -31.35 -3.87
N SER A 263 -0.77 -31.71 -4.70
CA SER A 263 -1.43 -30.82 -5.66
C SER A 263 -1.95 -29.51 -5.02
N GLU A 264 -2.50 -29.60 -3.82
CA GLU A 264 -3.10 -28.48 -3.09
C GLU A 264 -2.01 -27.48 -2.64
N THR A 265 -0.81 -28.00 -2.36
CA THR A 265 0.34 -27.22 -1.92
C THR A 265 1.08 -26.53 -3.08
N LEU A 266 0.69 -26.78 -4.34
CA LEU A 266 1.25 -26.08 -5.50
C LEU A 266 0.73 -24.63 -5.59
N THR A 267 -0.52 -24.41 -5.19
CA THR A 267 -1.16 -23.07 -5.18
C THR A 267 -0.98 -22.37 -3.84
N TYR A 268 -1.11 -23.11 -2.72
CA TYR A 268 -1.01 -22.59 -1.36
C TYR A 268 0.06 -23.35 -0.55
N PRO A 269 1.37 -23.20 -0.83
CA PRO A 269 2.44 -23.90 -0.12
C PRO A 269 2.41 -23.79 1.41
N MET A 270 1.95 -22.67 1.99
CA MET A 270 1.87 -22.52 3.46
C MET A 270 0.52 -22.96 4.04
N GLY A 271 -0.40 -23.47 3.21
CA GLY A 271 -1.72 -23.97 3.61
C GLY A 271 -2.79 -22.90 3.83
N TYR A 272 -2.47 -21.61 3.64
CA TYR A 272 -3.43 -20.52 3.80
C TYR A 272 -4.26 -20.34 2.52
N THR A 273 -5.40 -21.01 2.42
CA THR A 273 -6.22 -21.06 1.21
C THR A 273 -7.09 -19.79 1.04
N ALA A 274 -6.56 -18.79 0.35
CA ALA A 274 -7.30 -17.57 -0.02
C ALA A 274 -6.87 -17.08 -1.41
N TYR A 275 -7.82 -16.79 -2.30
CA TYR A 275 -7.57 -16.49 -3.73
C TYR A 275 -6.62 -15.31 -3.99
N ALA A 276 -6.59 -14.31 -3.11
CA ALA A 276 -5.65 -13.18 -3.21
C ALA A 276 -4.23 -13.49 -2.71
N TRP A 277 -3.97 -14.72 -2.23
CA TRP A 277 -2.74 -15.15 -1.57
C TRP A 277 -2.12 -16.39 -2.25
N GLU A 278 -2.34 -16.55 -3.55
CA GLU A 278 -1.70 -17.61 -4.37
C GLU A 278 -0.22 -17.30 -4.63
N GLY A 279 0.57 -18.34 -4.91
CA GLY A 279 2.01 -18.22 -5.16
C GLY A 279 2.87 -18.37 -3.91
N LEU A 280 4.18 -18.59 -4.08
CA LEU A 280 5.11 -18.76 -2.97
C LEU A 280 5.36 -17.43 -2.26
N PHE A 281 5.47 -16.32 -3.01
CA PHE A 281 5.72 -15.00 -2.44
C PHE A 281 4.61 -14.57 -1.47
N SER A 282 3.35 -14.66 -1.90
CA SER A 282 2.19 -14.33 -1.09
C SER A 282 2.11 -15.20 0.17
N GLN A 283 2.28 -16.51 0.02
CA GLN A 283 2.18 -17.47 1.11
C GLN A 283 3.32 -17.34 2.13
N LEU A 284 4.56 -17.11 1.69
CA LEU A 284 5.69 -16.85 2.60
C LEU A 284 5.56 -15.49 3.29
N SER A 285 5.10 -14.45 2.58
CA SER A 285 4.84 -13.13 3.17
C SER A 285 3.78 -13.20 4.27
N TRP A 286 2.67 -13.90 4.01
CA TRP A 286 1.66 -14.22 5.02
C TRP A 286 2.26 -14.98 6.22
N ALA A 287 3.04 -16.03 5.98
CA ALA A 287 3.61 -16.81 7.08
C ALA A 287 4.62 -16.00 7.92
N ALA A 288 5.44 -15.17 7.29
CA ALA A 288 6.38 -14.27 7.96
C ALA A 288 5.67 -13.21 8.81
N ASP A 289 4.58 -12.65 8.28
CA ASP A 289 3.72 -11.71 9.00
C ASP A 289 3.07 -12.35 10.24
N GLN A 290 2.58 -13.59 10.14
CA GLN A 290 2.01 -14.33 11.29
C GLN A 290 3.07 -14.73 12.34
N LEU A 291 4.30 -15.04 11.92
CA LEU A 291 5.43 -15.26 12.84
C LEU A 291 5.76 -13.97 13.61
N ASN A 292 5.85 -12.84 12.91
CA ASN A 292 6.04 -11.51 13.51
C ASN A 292 4.87 -11.11 14.42
N GLN A 293 3.62 -11.46 14.06
CA GLN A 293 2.44 -11.23 14.90
C GLN A 293 2.60 -11.88 16.28
N GLY A 294 2.93 -13.17 16.35
CA GLY A 294 3.13 -13.83 17.66
C GLY A 294 4.33 -13.25 18.41
N TYR A 295 5.45 -13.04 17.71
CA TYR A 295 6.70 -12.54 18.30
C TYR A 295 6.54 -11.14 18.91
N TYR A 296 6.20 -10.13 18.09
CA TYR A 296 6.20 -8.74 18.53
C TYR A 296 5.04 -8.42 19.49
N ARG A 297 3.90 -9.12 19.39
CA ARG A 297 2.85 -9.02 20.42
C ARG A 297 3.36 -9.53 21.76
N TRP A 298 4.01 -10.69 21.80
CA TRP A 298 4.59 -11.22 23.04
C TRP A 298 5.67 -10.28 23.60
N ARG A 299 6.54 -9.72 22.75
CA ARG A 299 7.52 -8.70 23.16
C ARG A 299 6.84 -7.42 23.69
N ALA A 300 5.69 -7.04 23.16
CA ALA A 300 4.83 -5.95 23.66
C ALA A 300 3.95 -6.33 24.88
N GLY A 301 4.13 -7.52 25.47
CA GLY A 301 3.45 -7.93 26.71
C GLY A 301 2.11 -8.65 26.52
N TRP A 302 1.68 -8.96 25.30
CA TRP A 302 0.49 -9.78 25.05
C TRP A 302 0.70 -11.23 25.52
N THR A 303 -0.29 -11.77 26.24
CA THR A 303 -0.25 -13.13 26.83
C THR A 303 -1.44 -14.01 26.40
N GLY A 304 -2.01 -13.75 25.21
CA GLY A 304 -3.08 -14.54 24.60
C GLY A 304 -4.42 -13.81 24.43
N PRO A 305 -5.46 -14.51 23.92
CA PRO A 305 -5.45 -15.88 23.42
C PRO A 305 -5.12 -15.97 21.93
N TYR A 306 -4.64 -17.14 21.50
CA TYR A 306 -4.73 -17.57 20.11
C TYR A 306 -6.21 -17.78 19.71
N LEU A 307 -6.58 -17.34 18.50
CA LEU A 307 -7.88 -17.59 17.88
C LEU A 307 -7.68 -18.56 16.71
N LEU A 308 -8.33 -19.73 16.75
CA LEU A 308 -8.11 -20.82 15.80
C LEU A 308 -9.28 -20.92 14.79
N PRO A 309 -9.04 -21.46 13.56
CA PRO A 309 -10.06 -21.61 12.50
C PRO A 309 -11.34 -22.38 12.89
N ASP A 310 -11.28 -23.29 13.87
CA ASP A 310 -12.46 -23.99 14.40
C ASP A 310 -13.25 -23.17 15.43
N GLY A 311 -12.86 -21.92 15.64
CA GLY A 311 -13.44 -21.00 16.61
C GLY A 311 -12.99 -21.24 18.06
N GLN A 312 -12.01 -22.11 18.31
CA GLN A 312 -11.42 -22.25 19.64
C GLN A 312 -10.56 -21.05 20.03
N VAL A 313 -10.53 -20.80 21.35
CA VAL A 313 -9.81 -19.70 21.99
C VAL A 313 -8.86 -20.34 23.01
N ILE A 314 -7.55 -20.19 22.80
CA ILE A 314 -6.52 -20.91 23.60
C ILE A 314 -5.45 -19.92 24.05
N ASN A 315 -5.26 -19.76 25.36
CA ASN A 315 -4.12 -18.99 25.89
C ASN A 315 -2.79 -19.75 25.65
N PRO A 316 -1.68 -19.05 25.35
CA PRO A 316 -0.34 -19.63 25.32
C PRO A 316 0.02 -20.44 26.57
N GLY A 317 0.95 -21.39 26.43
CA GLY A 317 1.50 -22.10 27.58
C GLY A 317 2.30 -21.15 28.49
N PRO A 318 2.30 -21.36 29.81
CA PRO A 318 3.11 -20.56 30.73
C PRO A 318 4.61 -20.75 30.47
N GLY A 319 5.37 -19.65 30.56
CA GLY A 319 6.84 -19.66 30.49
C GLY A 319 7.44 -19.81 29.09
N LEU A 320 6.64 -19.74 28.02
CA LEU A 320 7.13 -19.65 26.63
C LEU A 320 8.00 -18.39 26.40
N ASN A 321 8.71 -18.36 25.27
CA ASN A 321 9.48 -17.22 24.77
C ASN A 321 8.88 -16.67 23.47
N ALA A 322 9.28 -15.48 23.03
CA ALA A 322 8.68 -14.82 21.86
C ALA A 322 8.84 -15.63 20.57
N GLY A 323 10.00 -16.25 20.36
CA GLY A 323 10.27 -17.10 19.19
C GLY A 323 9.28 -18.25 19.06
N THR A 324 9.01 -18.97 20.16
CA THR A 324 8.01 -20.03 20.17
C THR A 324 6.59 -19.50 20.00
N VAL A 325 6.25 -18.34 20.58
CA VAL A 325 4.92 -17.73 20.46
C VAL A 325 4.64 -17.26 19.03
N GLY A 326 5.67 -16.79 18.29
CA GLY A 326 5.60 -16.57 16.84
C GLY A 326 5.21 -17.83 16.06
N VAL A 327 5.93 -18.93 16.28
CA VAL A 327 5.64 -20.23 15.61
C VAL A 327 4.26 -20.77 16.00
N GLN A 328 3.88 -20.69 17.28
CA GLN A 328 2.57 -21.10 17.76
C GLN A 328 1.43 -20.24 17.17
N GLN A 329 1.61 -18.93 16.99
CA GLN A 329 0.65 -18.03 16.32
C GLN A 329 0.48 -18.42 14.85
N MET A 330 1.57 -18.59 14.10
CA MET A 330 1.53 -18.96 12.68
C MET A 330 0.76 -20.26 12.42
N PHE A 331 0.97 -21.28 13.25
CA PHE A 331 0.18 -22.52 13.17
C PHE A 331 -1.24 -22.38 13.73
N ALA A 332 -1.50 -21.47 14.67
CA ALA A 332 -2.85 -21.21 15.19
C ALA A 332 -3.77 -20.67 14.10
N SER A 333 -3.25 -19.82 13.20
CA SER A 333 -3.98 -19.29 12.04
C SER A 333 -4.31 -20.33 10.96
N LEU A 334 -3.82 -21.57 11.08
CA LEU A 334 -4.04 -22.66 10.10
C LEU A 334 -4.82 -23.86 10.63
N TYR A 335 -4.64 -24.22 11.90
CA TYR A 335 -5.05 -25.53 12.39
C TYR A 335 -6.11 -25.47 13.50
N PRO A 336 -7.09 -26.41 13.51
CA PRO A 336 -8.05 -26.56 14.60
C PRO A 336 -7.35 -27.00 15.90
N GLY A 337 -8.00 -26.76 17.04
CA GLY A 337 -7.36 -26.83 18.37
C GLY A 337 -6.89 -28.20 18.86
N GLU A 338 -7.17 -29.29 18.14
CA GLU A 338 -6.54 -30.60 18.33
C GLU A 338 -5.21 -30.65 17.55
N ARG A 339 -5.26 -30.52 16.22
CA ARG A 339 -4.09 -30.51 15.34
C ARG A 339 -3.06 -29.44 15.71
N TRP A 340 -3.50 -28.26 16.13
CA TRP A 340 -2.60 -27.19 16.61
C TRP A 340 -1.76 -27.63 17.82
N ARG A 341 -2.33 -28.40 18.75
CA ARG A 341 -1.61 -28.89 19.95
C ARG A 341 -0.56 -29.93 19.60
N GLU A 342 -0.82 -30.78 18.61
CA GLU A 342 0.16 -31.73 18.07
C GLU A 342 1.38 -30.98 17.49
N VAL A 343 1.12 -29.94 16.69
CA VAL A 343 2.16 -29.19 15.98
C VAL A 343 2.98 -28.32 16.93
N ALA A 344 2.35 -27.80 18.00
CA ALA A 344 2.99 -27.02 19.05
C ALA A 344 3.65 -27.87 20.17
N ALA A 345 3.61 -29.20 20.08
CA ALA A 345 4.30 -30.12 20.99
C ALA A 345 5.74 -30.44 20.53
N GLU A 346 6.47 -31.20 21.36
CA GLU A 346 7.85 -31.63 21.10
C GLU A 346 7.93 -32.51 19.84
N GLU A 347 7.02 -33.46 19.72
CA GLU A 347 6.86 -34.36 18.56
C GLU A 347 6.28 -33.67 17.31
N GLY A 348 5.95 -32.38 17.42
CA GLY A 348 5.36 -31.55 16.38
C GLY A 348 6.40 -30.90 15.46
N PHE A 349 6.32 -29.57 15.31
CA PHE A 349 7.25 -28.83 14.48
C PHE A 349 8.70 -28.85 15.01
N TYR A 350 8.89 -28.98 16.34
CA TYR A 350 10.23 -29.04 16.93
C TYR A 350 11.02 -30.29 16.49
N SER A 351 10.43 -31.48 16.59
CA SER A 351 11.07 -32.71 16.10
C SER A 351 11.42 -32.60 14.62
N PHE A 352 10.47 -32.15 13.80
CA PHE A 352 10.67 -31.95 12.37
C PHE A 352 11.82 -30.97 12.04
N TYR A 353 11.84 -29.82 12.71
CA TYR A 353 12.91 -28.83 12.54
C TYR A 353 14.27 -29.43 12.95
N THR A 354 14.29 -30.20 14.04
CA THR A 354 15.49 -30.85 14.57
C THR A 354 16.02 -31.92 13.61
N ASP A 355 15.14 -32.69 12.97
CA ASP A 355 15.49 -33.65 11.91
C ASP A 355 16.07 -32.96 10.65
N LEU A 356 15.64 -31.73 10.36
CA LEU A 356 16.02 -30.98 9.15
C LEU A 356 17.34 -30.19 9.31
N PHE A 357 17.53 -29.51 10.45
CA PHE A 357 18.62 -28.55 10.68
C PHE A 357 19.41 -28.71 11.99
N GLY A 358 19.04 -29.70 12.82
CA GLY A 358 19.56 -29.88 14.18
C GLY A 358 18.83 -29.04 15.23
N ASN A 359 19.17 -29.25 16.49
CA ASN A 359 18.52 -28.62 17.64
C ASN A 359 18.62 -27.07 17.59
N PRO A 360 17.50 -26.34 17.52
CA PRO A 360 17.50 -24.88 17.39
C PRO A 360 18.17 -24.17 18.58
N PHE A 361 18.16 -24.76 19.77
CA PHE A 361 18.72 -24.13 20.97
C PHE A 361 20.25 -24.22 21.05
N GLU A 362 20.93 -24.99 20.20
CA GLU A 362 22.40 -25.09 20.18
C GLU A 362 23.06 -23.83 19.57
N ARG A 363 22.35 -23.11 18.69
CA ARG A 363 22.85 -21.90 18.00
C ARG A 363 22.30 -20.59 18.58
N ARG A 364 21.59 -20.65 19.71
CA ARG A 364 20.89 -19.51 20.30
C ARG A 364 21.86 -18.40 20.76
N LEU A 365 21.49 -17.16 20.50
CA LEU A 365 22.20 -15.95 20.93
C LEU A 365 21.26 -15.17 21.86
N GLU A 366 21.44 -15.34 23.16
CA GLU A 366 20.50 -14.86 24.17
C GLU A 366 21.24 -14.06 25.27
N PRO A 367 20.73 -12.89 25.70
CA PRO A 367 19.52 -12.23 25.19
C PRO A 367 19.74 -11.60 23.80
N GLN A 368 18.76 -11.75 22.90
CA GLN A 368 18.76 -11.17 21.56
C GLN A 368 19.01 -9.63 21.57
N LEU A 369 18.46 -8.92 22.57
CA LEU A 369 18.77 -7.51 22.85
C LEU A 369 19.51 -7.38 24.21
N PRO A 370 20.64 -6.65 24.28
CA PRO A 370 21.28 -6.29 25.54
C PRO A 370 20.37 -5.49 26.47
N VAL A 371 20.50 -5.70 27.79
CA VAL A 371 19.69 -5.01 28.82
C VAL A 371 19.99 -3.52 28.91
N ASP A 372 21.21 -3.13 28.51
CA ASP A 372 21.75 -1.77 28.47
C ASP A 372 21.79 -1.18 27.05
N LEU A 373 21.10 -1.81 26.09
CA LEU A 373 21.04 -1.34 24.70
C LEU A 373 20.51 0.10 24.61
N GLN A 374 21.27 0.96 23.93
CA GLN A 374 20.90 2.34 23.64
C GLN A 374 20.93 2.57 22.13
N GLN A 375 20.01 3.40 21.64
CA GLN A 375 20.05 3.88 20.26
C GLN A 375 21.29 4.78 20.07
N PRO A 376 22.02 4.68 18.94
CA PRO A 376 22.99 5.71 18.56
C PRO A 376 22.31 7.08 18.40
N ALA A 377 23.11 8.15 18.38
CA ALA A 377 22.62 9.47 18.04
C ALA A 377 22.20 9.50 16.56
N LEU A 378 20.92 9.82 16.31
CA LEU A 378 20.35 9.92 14.96
C LEU A 378 19.90 11.37 14.70
N GLN A 379 20.24 11.91 13.53
CA GLN A 379 19.70 13.19 13.04
C GLN A 379 18.38 12.99 12.28
N LEU A 380 17.68 14.08 11.96
CA LEU A 380 16.52 14.00 11.06
C LEU A 380 16.95 13.57 9.64
N PRO A 381 16.17 12.71 8.95
CA PRO A 381 16.57 12.09 7.68
C PRO A 381 16.36 12.99 6.44
N PHE A 382 16.39 14.31 6.61
CA PHE A 382 16.25 15.30 5.53
C PHE A 382 17.18 16.50 5.76
N GLU A 383 17.48 17.25 4.69
CA GLU A 383 18.48 18.33 4.73
C GLU A 383 18.16 19.45 5.73
N ASP A 384 19.19 20.04 6.33
CA ASP A 384 19.10 21.17 7.25
C ASP A 384 18.23 22.32 6.69
N GLY A 385 17.30 22.78 7.53
CA GLY A 385 16.38 23.87 7.17
C GLY A 385 15.23 23.47 6.23
N LYS A 386 15.09 22.20 5.82
CA LYS A 386 13.88 21.70 5.16
C LYS A 386 12.81 21.35 6.18
N THR A 387 11.56 21.68 5.86
CA THR A 387 10.38 21.30 6.66
C THR A 387 9.63 20.18 5.97
N TRP A 388 9.74 18.97 6.50
CA TRP A 388 8.96 17.80 6.06
C TRP A 388 7.72 17.61 6.92
N SER A 389 6.69 16.95 6.39
CA SER A 389 5.46 16.64 7.12
C SER A 389 5.56 15.26 7.77
N PHE A 390 5.44 15.20 9.10
CA PHE A 390 5.29 13.92 9.82
C PHE A 390 3.89 13.35 9.55
N THR A 391 3.80 12.32 8.71
CA THR A 391 2.53 11.78 8.18
C THR A 391 2.10 10.48 8.84
N GLY A 392 3.05 9.64 9.25
CA GLY A 392 2.84 8.37 9.91
C GLY A 392 3.63 8.30 11.21
N ALA A 393 2.93 8.17 12.33
CA ALA A 393 3.53 7.87 13.62
C ALA A 393 3.83 6.35 13.73
N PRO A 394 4.30 5.82 14.89
CA PRO A 394 4.67 4.41 15.05
C PRO A 394 3.70 3.41 14.38
N HIS A 395 4.25 2.60 13.48
CA HIS A 395 3.53 1.60 12.69
C HIS A 395 4.50 0.49 12.22
N SER A 396 3.97 -0.54 11.55
CA SER A 396 4.72 -1.70 11.07
C SER A 396 5.89 -1.32 10.17
N ALA A 397 7.10 -1.87 10.42
CA ALA A 397 8.24 -1.67 9.52
C ALA A 397 8.17 -2.48 8.21
N TRP A 398 7.35 -3.54 8.17
CA TRP A 398 7.01 -4.28 6.96
C TRP A 398 5.77 -5.16 7.19
N GLY A 399 4.83 -5.25 6.24
CA GLY A 399 3.56 -5.97 6.46
C GLY A 399 2.75 -5.36 7.60
N ASP A 400 1.95 -6.15 8.32
CA ASP A 400 1.08 -5.64 9.38
C ASP A 400 1.71 -5.70 10.78
N TRP A 401 2.62 -6.66 11.03
CA TRP A 401 3.06 -7.00 12.40
C TRP A 401 4.56 -6.91 12.70
N SER A 402 5.39 -6.35 11.82
CA SER A 402 6.85 -6.28 12.02
C SER A 402 7.30 -5.16 12.97
N ALA A 403 6.77 -5.18 14.20
CA ALA A 403 6.87 -4.16 15.25
C ALA A 403 6.32 -2.77 14.85
N TRP A 404 5.85 -1.95 15.80
CA TRP A 404 5.54 -0.53 15.52
C TRP A 404 6.83 0.32 15.42
N ALA A 405 7.77 -0.12 14.59
CA ALA A 405 9.15 0.37 14.52
C ALA A 405 9.40 1.50 13.50
N ALA A 406 8.41 1.84 12.66
CA ALA A 406 8.56 2.81 11.57
C ALA A 406 7.87 4.16 11.79
N LEU A 407 8.34 5.17 11.05
CA LEU A 407 7.82 6.54 10.98
C LEU A 407 7.80 7.02 9.52
N ASP A 408 6.79 7.80 9.12
CA ASP A 408 6.69 8.36 7.76
C ASP A 408 6.85 9.88 7.74
N PHE A 409 7.64 10.36 6.78
CA PHE A 409 7.85 11.78 6.51
C PHE A 409 7.59 12.09 5.02
N ALA A 410 6.60 12.92 4.72
CA ALA A 410 6.35 13.42 3.37
C ALA A 410 7.15 14.70 3.08
N PRO A 411 7.72 14.88 1.86
CA PRO A 411 8.50 16.05 1.50
C PRO A 411 7.65 17.34 1.44
N PRO A 412 8.27 18.54 1.57
CA PRO A 412 7.57 19.81 1.51
C PRO A 412 6.77 20.00 0.20
N GLY A 413 5.45 20.15 0.33
CA GLY A 413 4.55 20.42 -0.78
C GLY A 413 3.07 20.44 -0.39
N LEU A 414 2.21 20.69 -1.37
CA LEU A 414 0.74 20.49 -1.30
C LEU A 414 0.27 19.36 -2.24
N ALA A 415 1.22 18.58 -2.76
CA ALA A 415 0.94 17.47 -3.65
C ALA A 415 0.49 16.25 -2.84
N VAL A 416 -0.44 15.47 -3.40
CA VAL A 416 -1.07 14.29 -2.77
C VAL A 416 -0.99 13.14 -3.77
N GLY A 417 -0.78 11.91 -3.27
CA GLY A 417 -0.52 10.75 -4.12
C GLY A 417 0.95 10.62 -4.53
N CYS A 418 1.23 9.71 -5.46
CA CYS A 418 2.59 9.44 -5.94
C CYS A 418 3.04 10.51 -6.93
N VAL A 419 3.97 11.35 -6.48
CA VAL A 419 4.49 12.51 -7.20
C VAL A 419 6.02 12.54 -7.18
N TYR A 420 6.61 12.93 -8.30
CA TYR A 420 8.06 13.05 -8.44
C TYR A 420 8.62 14.15 -7.52
N SER A 421 9.73 13.88 -6.83
CA SER A 421 10.36 14.80 -5.87
C SER A 421 11.85 15.03 -6.17
N ASN A 422 12.29 16.28 -6.00
CA ASN A 422 13.72 16.65 -6.00
C ASN A 422 14.26 16.93 -4.59
N GLU A 423 13.44 16.77 -3.55
CA GLU A 423 13.87 16.88 -2.15
C GLU A 423 14.72 15.68 -1.76
N TRP A 424 15.74 15.87 -0.92
CA TRP A 424 16.69 14.81 -0.57
C TRP A 424 16.36 14.17 0.77
N VAL A 425 16.41 12.84 0.80
CA VAL A 425 16.62 12.07 2.02
C VAL A 425 18.13 12.03 2.30
N VAL A 426 18.50 12.24 3.56
CA VAL A 426 19.88 12.12 4.04
C VAL A 426 20.01 11.02 5.09
N ALA A 427 21.20 10.46 5.25
CA ALA A 427 21.47 9.47 6.28
C ALA A 427 21.36 10.07 7.68
N ALA A 428 20.59 9.42 8.55
CA ALA A 428 20.41 9.81 9.94
C ALA A 428 21.62 9.49 10.85
N ALA A 429 22.56 8.65 10.37
CA ALA A 429 23.81 8.33 11.05
C ALA A 429 24.91 8.00 10.01
N GLN A 430 26.16 7.87 10.46
CA GLN A 430 27.23 7.30 9.65
C GLN A 430 27.10 5.77 9.57
N GLY A 431 27.33 5.19 8.40
CA GLY A 431 27.32 3.73 8.22
C GLY A 431 27.78 3.26 6.84
N VAL A 432 27.55 1.98 6.54
CA VAL A 432 27.81 1.33 5.23
C VAL A 432 26.49 0.87 4.63
N VAL A 433 26.27 1.15 3.35
CA VAL A 433 25.09 0.65 2.63
C VAL A 433 25.25 -0.86 2.40
N VAL A 434 24.40 -1.67 3.02
CA VAL A 434 24.45 -3.15 2.94
C VAL A 434 23.41 -3.74 1.99
N ARG A 435 22.33 -3.00 1.71
CA ARG A 435 21.29 -3.38 0.74
C ARG A 435 20.73 -2.12 0.06
N SER A 436 20.48 -2.17 -1.24
CA SER A 436 19.94 -1.03 -2.01
C SER A 436 19.34 -1.51 -3.34
N GLU A 437 18.04 -1.76 -3.33
CA GLU A 437 17.26 -2.43 -4.38
C GLU A 437 15.77 -2.15 -4.14
N GLU A 438 14.92 -2.25 -5.17
CA GLU A 438 13.44 -2.19 -5.04
C GLU A 438 12.90 -1.17 -4.01
N GLY A 439 13.25 0.11 -4.14
CA GLY A 439 12.78 1.19 -3.26
C GLY A 439 13.39 1.23 -1.85
N GLU A 440 14.18 0.23 -1.47
CA GLU A 440 14.78 0.06 -0.16
C GLU A 440 16.27 0.48 -0.15
N LEU A 441 16.74 0.95 1.01
CA LEU A 441 18.16 1.12 1.34
C LEU A 441 18.37 0.79 2.82
N LEU A 442 19.35 -0.05 3.14
CA LEU A 442 19.76 -0.33 4.51
C LEU A 442 21.19 0.13 4.78
N LEU A 443 21.35 0.80 5.93
CA LEU A 443 22.60 1.37 6.40
C LEU A 443 23.01 0.70 7.71
N ASP A 444 24.01 -0.16 7.65
CA ASP A 444 24.70 -0.78 8.80
C ASP A 444 25.55 0.30 9.49
N LEU A 445 25.40 0.44 10.82
CA LEU A 445 26.06 1.49 11.61
C LEU A 445 27.32 1.04 12.36
N ASP A 446 27.68 -0.25 12.37
CA ASP A 446 28.96 -0.72 12.94
C ASP A 446 30.01 -1.09 11.88
N GLY A 447 29.56 -1.39 10.65
CA GLY A 447 30.40 -1.51 9.47
C GLY A 447 30.94 -2.92 9.23
N ASP A 448 30.39 -3.95 9.87
CA ASP A 448 30.75 -5.35 9.60
C ASP A 448 30.23 -5.87 8.24
N GLY A 449 29.24 -5.19 7.65
CA GLY A 449 28.69 -5.47 6.33
C GLY A 449 27.42 -6.33 6.31
N PHE A 450 26.81 -6.64 7.46
CA PHE A 450 25.62 -7.49 7.55
C PHE A 450 24.38 -6.72 8.05
N GLU A 451 23.20 -6.98 7.48
CA GLU A 451 21.94 -6.38 7.96
C GLU A 451 21.32 -7.09 9.19
N GLN A 452 22.06 -8.07 9.72
CA GLN A 452 21.67 -9.02 10.76
C GLN A 452 22.37 -8.75 12.11
N THR A 453 23.36 -7.88 12.16
CA THR A 453 24.17 -7.49 13.33
C THR A 453 23.96 -6.02 13.67
N GLY A 454 24.59 -5.57 14.76
CA GLY A 454 24.73 -4.14 15.06
C GLY A 454 23.42 -3.38 15.17
N TRP A 455 23.50 -2.06 14.93
CA TRP A 455 22.35 -1.24 14.60
C TRP A 455 22.27 -1.05 13.09
N VAL A 456 21.08 -1.20 12.51
CA VAL A 456 20.84 -1.00 11.07
C VAL A 456 19.65 -0.07 10.88
N LEU A 457 19.80 0.95 10.03
CA LEU A 457 18.69 1.82 9.63
C LEU A 457 18.08 1.34 8.32
N PHE A 458 16.76 1.35 8.25
CA PHE A 458 15.98 1.00 7.07
C PHE A 458 15.32 2.26 6.50
N TYR A 459 15.58 2.54 5.22
CA TYR A 459 14.93 3.60 4.46
C TYR A 459 14.16 2.94 3.32
N MET A 460 12.90 3.32 3.14
CA MET A 460 12.01 2.75 2.14
C MET A 460 11.26 3.87 1.40
N HIS A 461 10.76 3.54 0.20
CA HIS A 461 10.25 4.47 -0.79
C HIS A 461 11.31 5.46 -1.30
N LEU A 462 12.57 5.03 -1.40
CA LEU A 462 13.62 5.81 -2.08
C LEU A 462 13.61 5.55 -3.59
N GLU A 463 13.53 6.60 -4.41
CA GLU A 463 13.60 6.52 -5.88
C GLU A 463 14.90 5.85 -6.31
N SER A 464 14.89 4.97 -7.31
CA SER A 464 16.10 4.32 -7.85
C SER A 464 17.08 5.30 -8.48
N ARG A 465 16.63 6.53 -8.76
CA ARG A 465 17.47 7.66 -9.13
C ARG A 465 18.25 8.19 -7.92
N ASP A 466 19.57 8.27 -8.06
CA ASP A 466 20.50 8.78 -7.05
C ASP A 466 20.56 8.00 -5.71
N ARG A 467 19.78 6.91 -5.54
CA ARG A 467 19.89 5.97 -4.41
C ARG A 467 21.30 5.38 -4.33
N LYS A 468 21.88 5.29 -3.12
CA LYS A 468 23.29 4.88 -2.98
C LYS A 468 23.47 3.38 -3.11
N GLU A 469 24.53 2.99 -3.81
CA GLU A 469 24.92 1.61 -4.08
C GLU A 469 25.40 0.89 -2.82
N VAL A 470 25.33 -0.45 -2.82
CA VAL A 470 25.90 -1.30 -1.76
C VAL A 470 27.42 -1.13 -1.68
N GLY A 471 27.98 -1.23 -0.46
CA GLY A 471 29.41 -1.06 -0.17
C GLY A 471 29.87 0.39 -0.06
N ARG A 472 28.97 1.37 -0.17
CA ARG A 472 29.28 2.79 0.05
C ARG A 472 29.26 3.12 1.54
N THR A 473 30.36 3.64 2.08
CA THR A 473 30.34 4.34 3.37
C THR A 473 29.69 5.71 3.20
N ILE A 474 28.81 6.07 4.12
CA ILE A 474 27.97 7.28 4.11
C ILE A 474 28.10 7.97 5.48
N ALA A 475 28.25 9.29 5.52
CA ALA A 475 28.24 10.05 6.77
C ALA A 475 26.83 10.51 7.16
N ALA A 476 26.62 10.84 8.44
CA ALA A 476 25.39 11.52 8.85
C ALA A 476 25.23 12.84 8.06
N GLY A 477 24.04 13.07 7.49
CA GLY A 477 23.75 14.21 6.64
C GLY A 477 24.13 14.07 5.16
N ASP A 478 24.82 12.99 4.77
CA ASP A 478 25.03 12.69 3.34
C ASP A 478 23.71 12.31 2.66
N ARG A 479 23.49 12.82 1.46
CA ARG A 479 22.33 12.54 0.61
C ARG A 479 22.32 11.07 0.19
N ILE A 480 21.25 10.33 0.50
CA ILE A 480 21.13 8.89 0.18
C ILE A 480 20.10 8.54 -0.90
N GLY A 481 19.18 9.45 -1.24
CA GLY A 481 18.19 9.25 -2.30
C GLY A 481 17.08 10.31 -2.28
N HIS A 482 16.03 10.10 -3.08
CA HIS A 482 14.83 10.94 -3.13
C HIS A 482 13.59 10.16 -2.64
N PRO A 483 12.61 10.81 -1.97
CA PRO A 483 11.37 10.15 -1.59
C PRO A 483 10.51 9.90 -2.83
N SER A 484 9.80 8.77 -2.86
CA SER A 484 9.10 8.24 -4.04
C SER A 484 7.90 7.37 -3.64
N CYS A 485 7.49 6.47 -4.53
CA CYS A 485 6.56 5.37 -4.24
C CYS A 485 7.14 3.98 -4.60
N GLU A 486 8.46 3.84 -4.73
CA GLU A 486 9.08 2.54 -5.05
C GLU A 486 9.04 1.56 -3.86
N GLY A 487 9.09 0.25 -4.14
CA GLY A 487 9.41 -0.78 -3.15
C GLY A 487 8.29 -1.36 -2.30
N GLY A 488 7.07 -0.81 -2.35
CA GLY A 488 5.94 -1.39 -1.62
C GLY A 488 4.63 -0.64 -1.81
N VAL A 489 3.59 -1.07 -1.11
CA VAL A 489 2.28 -0.42 -1.09
C VAL A 489 2.39 0.94 -0.40
N THR A 490 1.85 1.99 -1.03
CA THR A 490 1.90 3.37 -0.52
C THR A 490 0.72 4.19 -1.02
N THR A 491 0.34 5.20 -0.23
CA THR A 491 -0.71 6.18 -0.59
C THR A 491 -0.15 7.47 -1.21
N GLY A 492 1.17 7.62 -1.28
CA GLY A 492 1.81 8.77 -1.92
C GLY A 492 3.28 8.95 -1.56
N THR A 493 3.90 9.98 -2.14
CA THR A 493 5.35 10.19 -2.00
C THR A 493 5.76 10.53 -0.57
N HIS A 494 6.55 9.66 0.04
CA HIS A 494 7.13 9.86 1.37
C HIS A 494 8.47 9.14 1.51
N LEU A 495 9.15 9.38 2.63
CA LEU A 495 10.14 8.49 3.21
C LEU A 495 9.45 7.68 4.31
N HIS A 496 9.59 6.36 4.25
CA HIS A 496 9.37 5.47 5.39
C HIS A 496 10.73 5.13 6.03
N ILE A 497 10.87 5.28 7.35
CA ILE A 497 12.11 5.00 8.07
C ILE A 497 11.87 4.14 9.32
N ALA A 498 12.66 3.07 9.45
CA ALA A 498 12.68 2.18 10.61
C ALA A 498 14.12 1.81 11.01
N ARG A 499 14.27 0.98 12.05
CA ARG A 499 15.57 0.56 12.60
C ARG A 499 15.51 -0.87 13.15
N LYS A 500 16.62 -1.60 12.98
CA LYS A 500 16.86 -2.93 13.53
C LYS A 500 18.03 -2.91 14.52
N TYR A 501 18.03 -3.83 15.49
CA TYR A 501 19.23 -4.23 16.21
C TYR A 501 19.38 -5.76 16.19
N ASN A 502 20.54 -6.28 15.78
CA ASN A 502 20.76 -7.72 15.55
C ASN A 502 19.65 -8.37 14.70
N GLY A 503 19.16 -7.66 13.68
CA GLY A 503 18.03 -8.07 12.84
C GLY A 503 16.63 -7.89 13.44
N GLU A 504 16.48 -7.63 14.74
CA GLU A 504 15.17 -7.43 15.39
C GLU A 504 14.67 -5.99 15.14
N TRP A 505 13.43 -5.81 14.68
CA TRP A 505 12.81 -4.49 14.52
C TRP A 505 12.54 -3.85 15.88
N ILE A 506 13.08 -2.65 16.13
CA ILE A 506 12.98 -2.00 17.44
C ILE A 506 11.82 -0.99 17.46
N PRO A 507 10.72 -1.25 18.21
CA PRO A 507 9.52 -0.41 18.22
C PRO A 507 9.83 1.06 18.47
N ALA A 508 9.19 1.96 17.73
CA ALA A 508 9.43 3.39 17.79
C ALA A 508 8.82 4.05 19.03
N ASP A 509 7.82 3.41 19.63
CA ASP A 509 7.15 3.75 20.89
C ASP A 509 7.58 2.86 22.08
N GLY A 510 8.59 2.00 21.87
CA GLY A 510 9.03 1.00 22.86
C GLY A 510 9.90 1.55 24.00
N PRO A 511 10.41 0.67 24.88
CA PRO A 511 11.29 1.05 26.00
C PRO A 511 12.57 1.79 25.59
N ILE A 512 13.05 1.53 24.38
CA ILE A 512 14.01 2.35 23.65
C ILE A 512 13.19 3.03 22.54
N PRO A 513 12.65 4.25 22.72
CA PRO A 513 11.85 4.91 21.69
C PRO A 513 12.71 5.34 20.49
N PHE A 514 12.10 5.69 19.37
CA PHE A 514 12.81 6.28 18.23
C PHE A 514 13.11 7.75 18.57
N ASP A 515 14.39 8.08 18.68
CA ASP A 515 14.87 9.42 18.99
C ASP A 515 15.62 10.01 17.79
N LEU A 516 15.03 11.04 17.18
CA LEU A 516 15.65 11.81 16.10
C LEU A 516 16.02 13.19 16.64
N GLU A 517 17.28 13.38 17.04
CA GLU A 517 17.80 14.66 17.54
C GLU A 517 17.09 15.19 18.82
N GLY A 518 16.51 14.34 19.64
CA GLY A 518 15.64 14.69 20.76
C GLY A 518 14.17 14.81 20.39
N TRP A 519 13.77 14.49 19.15
CA TRP A 519 12.38 14.22 18.78
C TRP A 519 12.06 12.75 19.06
N ILE A 520 11.48 12.52 20.23
CA ILE A 520 11.11 11.19 20.73
C ILE A 520 9.72 10.83 20.21
N ALA A 521 9.62 9.70 19.50
CA ALA A 521 8.37 9.17 18.98
C ALA A 521 7.50 8.50 20.06
N SER A 522 6.19 8.59 19.90
CA SER A 522 5.21 7.87 20.72
C SER A 522 3.91 7.59 19.95
N SER A 523 3.28 6.45 20.23
CA SER A 523 2.02 6.02 19.61
C SER A 523 0.79 6.63 20.29
N ALA A 524 -0.36 6.48 19.64
CA ALA A 524 -1.68 6.66 20.21
C ALA A 524 -2.45 5.31 20.11
N THR A 525 -3.78 5.35 20.06
CA THR A 525 -4.65 4.14 20.10
C THR A 525 -4.50 3.19 18.90
N TYR A 526 -3.94 3.66 17.78
CA TYR A 526 -3.92 2.94 16.50
C TYR A 526 -2.57 3.18 15.78
N PRO A 527 -2.10 2.22 14.95
CA PRO A 527 -0.90 2.42 14.15
C PRO A 527 -1.04 3.66 13.26
N TYR A 528 0.09 4.28 12.93
CA TYR A 528 0.19 5.56 12.22
C TYR A 528 -0.36 6.79 12.99
N ASP A 529 -1.11 6.66 14.11
CA ASP A 529 -1.51 7.79 14.95
C ASP A 529 -0.60 7.93 16.18
N GLY A 530 -0.13 9.14 16.46
CA GLY A 530 0.90 9.38 17.47
C GLY A 530 1.61 10.73 17.28
N TYR A 531 2.75 10.88 17.93
CA TYR A 531 3.45 12.14 18.14
C TYR A 531 4.97 12.01 17.99
N LEU A 532 5.64 13.11 17.64
CA LEU A 532 7.05 13.35 17.92
C LEU A 532 7.15 14.46 18.98
N THR A 533 7.95 14.27 20.02
CA THR A 533 8.03 15.19 21.17
C THR A 533 9.46 15.61 21.47
N LYS A 534 9.71 16.92 21.65
CA LYS A 534 11.03 17.51 21.91
C LYS A 534 10.92 18.65 22.91
N ALA A 535 11.41 18.44 24.13
CA ALA A 535 11.35 19.36 25.27
C ALA A 535 9.94 19.90 25.60
N HIS A 536 9.54 21.03 25.01
CA HIS A 536 8.22 21.67 25.21
C HIS A 536 7.39 21.75 23.92
N SER A 537 7.85 21.07 22.85
CA SER A 537 7.17 20.97 21.56
C SER A 537 6.66 19.55 21.33
N SER A 538 5.46 19.44 20.76
CA SER A 538 4.87 18.17 20.31
C SER A 538 4.28 18.37 18.92
N LEU A 539 4.63 17.46 18.01
CA LEU A 539 4.10 17.37 16.66
C LEU A 539 3.20 16.13 16.59
N LYS A 540 1.87 16.32 16.56
CA LYS A 540 0.97 15.24 16.18
C LYS A 540 1.08 15.01 14.67
N ARG A 541 1.09 13.74 14.24
CA ARG A 541 1.09 13.37 12.82
C ARG A 541 -0.06 14.04 12.04
N VAL A 542 0.23 14.50 10.84
CA VAL A 542 -0.71 15.25 10.00
C VAL A 542 -1.73 14.30 9.37
N ARG A 543 -3.02 14.58 9.58
CA ARG A 543 -4.11 13.93 8.84
C ARG A 543 -4.54 14.84 7.69
N VAL A 544 -4.26 14.46 6.45
CA VAL A 544 -4.68 15.22 5.26
C VAL A 544 -6.18 14.99 5.01
N ALA A 545 -6.99 16.03 5.21
CA ALA A 545 -8.40 16.03 4.86
C ALA A 545 -8.63 16.74 3.51
N MET A 546 -9.31 16.11 2.56
CA MET A 546 -9.64 16.73 1.27
C MET A 546 -10.65 17.88 1.45
N ILE A 547 -10.21 19.12 1.26
CA ILE A 547 -11.08 20.31 1.29
C ILE A 547 -11.49 20.68 -0.14
N LEU A 548 -12.69 20.25 -0.55
CA LEU A 548 -13.25 20.56 -1.87
C LEU A 548 -13.91 21.96 -1.92
N ILE A 549 -13.13 22.98 -2.29
CA ILE A 549 -13.63 24.34 -2.53
C ILE A 549 -14.40 24.40 -3.86
N ARG A 550 -15.74 24.51 -3.81
CA ARG A 550 -16.58 24.80 -4.99
C ARG A 550 -17.03 26.26 -5.02
N SER A 551 -16.49 27.06 -5.94
CA SER A 551 -16.96 28.42 -6.21
C SER A 551 -18.33 28.42 -6.90
N ARG A 552 -19.35 29.00 -6.25
CA ARG A 552 -20.72 29.05 -6.79
C ARG A 552 -20.94 30.29 -7.68
N ILE A 553 -20.78 30.15 -9.00
CA ILE A 553 -21.45 31.05 -9.95
C ILE A 553 -22.89 30.56 -10.14
N SER A 554 -23.88 31.39 -9.78
CA SER A 554 -25.28 31.00 -9.71
C SER A 554 -25.97 30.93 -11.07
N GLN A 555 -26.36 29.72 -11.52
CA GLN A 555 -27.23 29.55 -12.67
C GLN A 555 -28.67 29.95 -12.34
N ARG A 556 -29.05 31.22 -12.58
CA ARG A 556 -30.46 31.66 -12.43
C ARG A 556 -31.03 32.54 -13.55
N ASN A 557 -30.28 32.84 -14.61
CA ASN A 557 -30.70 33.75 -15.70
C ASN A 557 -30.50 33.21 -17.15
N TRP A 558 -30.27 31.91 -17.33
CA TRP A 558 -29.92 31.36 -18.66
C TRP A 558 -30.97 31.48 -19.79
N PRO A 559 -32.32 31.46 -19.58
CA PRO A 559 -33.29 31.41 -20.68
C PRO A 559 -33.49 32.73 -21.45
N ARG A 560 -32.55 33.69 -21.35
CA ARG A 560 -32.60 34.98 -22.07
C ARG A 560 -31.36 35.34 -22.90
N LEU A 561 -30.25 34.60 -22.82
CA LEU A 561 -29.05 34.88 -23.64
C LEU A 561 -28.93 34.05 -24.93
N ALA A 562 -29.69 32.95 -25.06
CA ALA A 562 -29.57 31.99 -26.16
C ALA A 562 -29.87 32.55 -27.58
N ILE A 563 -30.41 33.77 -27.69
CA ILE A 563 -30.81 34.40 -28.96
C ILE A 563 -29.68 35.24 -29.59
N PHE A 564 -28.66 35.67 -28.83
CA PHE A 564 -27.65 36.63 -29.30
C PHE A 564 -26.25 36.03 -29.59
N LEU A 565 -26.02 34.76 -29.26
CA LEU A 565 -24.72 34.09 -29.45
C LEU A 565 -24.36 33.79 -30.92
N PRO A 566 -25.28 33.31 -31.80
CA PRO A 566 -24.93 32.97 -33.19
C PRO A 566 -24.29 34.10 -34.02
N PRO A 567 -24.82 35.35 -34.05
CA PRO A 567 -24.24 36.41 -34.88
C PRO A 567 -22.88 36.92 -34.35
N LEU A 568 -22.61 36.80 -33.05
CA LEU A 568 -21.35 37.25 -32.45
C LEU A 568 -20.17 36.35 -32.85
N ALA A 569 -20.39 35.03 -32.91
CA ALA A 569 -19.39 34.07 -33.36
C ALA A 569 -18.97 34.29 -34.82
N MET A 570 -19.93 34.59 -35.71
CA MET A 570 -19.62 34.93 -37.12
C MET A 570 -18.77 36.20 -37.24
N PHE A 571 -18.98 37.21 -36.39
CA PHE A 571 -18.21 38.45 -36.46
C PHE A 571 -16.75 38.28 -36.01
N LEU A 572 -16.50 37.43 -35.00
CA LEU A 572 -15.15 37.17 -34.50
C LEU A 572 -14.31 36.31 -35.48
N GLY A 573 -14.95 35.34 -36.16
CA GLY A 573 -14.25 34.46 -37.12
C GLY A 573 -13.62 35.19 -38.31
N VAL A 574 -14.19 36.32 -38.75
CA VAL A 574 -13.70 37.10 -39.90
C VAL A 574 -12.42 37.89 -39.56
N LEU A 575 -12.21 38.25 -38.30
CA LEU A 575 -11.04 39.03 -37.85
C LEU A 575 -9.76 38.18 -37.73
N ALA A 576 -9.88 36.87 -37.52
CA ALA A 576 -8.72 35.98 -37.33
C ALA A 576 -7.87 35.80 -38.62
N CYS A 577 -8.45 35.98 -39.80
CA CYS A 577 -7.80 35.70 -41.08
C CYS A 577 -7.07 36.91 -41.69
N SER A 578 -6.28 37.68 -40.92
CA SER A 578 -5.52 38.81 -41.48
C SER A 578 -4.21 39.21 -40.77
N ARG A 579 -3.25 38.28 -40.63
CA ARG A 579 -1.81 38.61 -40.72
C ARG A 579 -0.91 37.38 -40.96
N ALA A 580 0.16 37.59 -41.72
CA ALA A 580 1.29 36.67 -41.88
C ALA A 580 2.59 37.36 -41.41
N ASP A 581 3.72 36.64 -41.52
CA ASP A 581 5.13 37.10 -41.56
C ASP A 581 6.08 36.56 -40.45
N VAL A 582 6.56 35.30 -40.60
CA VAL A 582 7.86 34.81 -40.05
C VAL A 582 8.43 33.72 -40.99
N PRO A 583 9.73 33.72 -41.36
CA PRO A 583 10.36 32.71 -42.23
C PRO A 583 11.15 31.60 -41.48
N PRO A 584 11.46 30.45 -42.12
CA PRO A 584 12.17 29.32 -41.51
C PRO A 584 13.70 29.26 -41.79
N PRO A 585 14.50 28.57 -40.95
CA PRO A 585 15.91 28.22 -41.21
C PRO A 585 16.08 26.87 -41.93
N ALA A 586 17.29 26.59 -42.45
CA ALA A 586 17.63 25.41 -43.27
C ALA A 586 18.31 24.27 -42.47
N GLY A 587 18.45 23.08 -43.08
CA GLY A 587 19.04 21.88 -42.45
C GLY A 587 19.90 20.99 -43.36
N ILE A 588 20.71 20.13 -42.73
CA ILE A 588 21.66 19.12 -43.28
C ILE A 588 21.77 18.01 -42.19
N GLY A 589 21.98 16.71 -42.41
CA GLY A 589 22.15 15.84 -43.60
C GLY A 589 22.51 14.41 -43.13
N SER A 590 22.67 13.41 -44.01
CA SER A 590 22.76 11.99 -43.58
C SER A 590 23.89 11.13 -44.20
N GLY A 591 24.48 10.26 -43.35
CA GLY A 591 25.03 8.93 -43.73
C GLY A 591 26.55 8.78 -43.96
N GLY A 592 27.18 7.81 -43.27
CA GLY A 592 28.54 7.31 -43.59
C GLY A 592 29.26 6.52 -42.47
N LEU A 593 29.73 5.30 -42.77
CA LEU A 593 30.67 4.47 -41.99
C LEU A 593 32.13 4.66 -42.52
N PRO A 594 33.24 4.16 -41.89
CA PRO A 594 33.36 3.16 -40.82
C PRO A 594 34.38 3.48 -39.67
N SER A 595 34.66 2.49 -38.81
CA SER A 595 35.76 2.40 -37.80
C SER A 595 37.11 1.92 -38.40
N PRO A 596 38.23 1.74 -37.64
CA PRO A 596 38.60 2.16 -36.26
C PRO A 596 39.99 2.87 -36.14
N SER A 597 40.43 3.22 -34.91
CA SER A 597 41.76 2.89 -34.30
C SER A 597 42.41 4.00 -33.42
N ALA A 598 43.35 3.57 -32.57
CA ALA A 598 44.45 4.28 -31.87
C ALA A 598 44.21 4.93 -30.47
N GLU A 599 45.16 4.57 -29.59
CA GLU A 599 45.34 4.84 -28.16
C GLU A 599 45.80 6.28 -27.78
N PRO A 600 45.84 6.63 -26.47
CA PRO A 600 46.09 8.00 -26.00
C PRO A 600 47.57 8.36 -25.77
N THR A 601 47.85 9.66 -25.67
CA THR A 601 49.07 10.20 -25.05
C THR A 601 48.71 11.28 -24.02
N GLY A 602 49.29 11.19 -22.83
CA GLY A 602 49.14 12.19 -21.76
C GLY A 602 50.41 13.01 -21.56
N MET A 603 50.32 14.12 -20.82
CA MET A 603 51.50 14.81 -20.31
C MET A 603 51.18 15.67 -19.07
N THR A 604 51.92 15.43 -17.99
CA THR A 604 52.20 16.40 -16.92
C THR A 604 53.69 16.80 -17.01
N PRO A 605 54.11 17.98 -16.53
CA PRO A 605 54.60 18.04 -15.14
C PRO A 605 54.36 19.37 -14.39
N GLU A 606 54.01 19.24 -13.10
CA GLU A 606 54.79 19.68 -11.90
C GLU A 606 55.42 21.12 -11.78
N PRO A 607 55.93 21.56 -10.61
CA PRO A 607 55.15 22.47 -9.74
C PRO A 607 55.89 23.75 -9.29
N THR A 608 55.26 24.54 -8.41
CA THR A 608 55.94 25.59 -7.62
C THR A 608 55.38 25.71 -6.19
N LEU A 609 56.29 25.90 -5.22
CA LEU A 609 55.96 26.21 -3.82
C LEU A 609 55.65 27.71 -3.62
N GLY A 610 54.83 28.03 -2.63
CA GLY A 610 54.67 29.38 -2.09
C GLY A 610 53.86 29.38 -0.79
N ALA A 611 54.50 29.59 0.35
CA ALA A 611 53.86 29.56 1.67
C ALA A 611 53.82 30.95 2.33
N THR A 612 52.62 31.37 2.75
CA THR A 612 52.42 32.57 3.61
C THR A 612 51.20 32.41 4.52
N ILE A 613 51.43 32.63 5.82
CA ILE A 613 50.47 32.85 6.91
C ILE A 613 50.87 34.25 7.44
N PRO A 614 49.95 35.22 7.69
CA PRO A 614 48.88 35.07 8.68
C PRO A 614 47.56 35.84 8.47
N ALA A 615 46.50 35.45 9.20
CA ALA A 615 45.82 36.32 10.17
C ALA A 615 44.80 35.51 11.02
N VAL A 616 44.67 35.86 12.30
CA VAL A 616 43.57 35.37 13.17
C VAL A 616 42.41 36.36 13.05
N ILE A 617 41.18 35.86 12.92
CA ILE A 617 39.96 36.67 12.98
C ILE A 617 39.10 36.16 14.15
N THR A 618 38.85 37.03 15.13
CA THR A 618 37.96 36.76 16.27
C THR A 618 36.49 37.01 15.88
N PRO A 619 35.53 36.19 16.31
CA PRO A 619 34.11 36.49 16.14
C PRO A 619 33.70 37.70 17.02
N PRO A 620 32.77 38.56 16.55
CA PRO A 620 32.33 39.73 17.30
C PRO A 620 31.31 39.37 18.40
N THR A 621 31.54 39.88 19.61
CA THR A 621 30.59 39.82 20.73
C THR A 621 29.36 40.69 20.46
N SER A 622 28.15 40.17 20.70
CA SER A 622 26.92 40.96 20.75
C SER A 622 26.58 41.36 22.19
N THR A 623 26.37 42.66 22.42
CA THR A 623 25.99 43.22 23.73
C THR A 623 24.46 43.26 23.85
N PRO A 624 23.86 42.90 25.00
CA PRO A 624 22.40 42.91 25.16
C PRO A 624 21.84 44.33 25.32
N THR A 625 20.78 44.64 24.58
CA THR A 625 19.96 45.85 24.77
C THR A 625 18.52 45.45 25.06
N THR A 626 17.96 45.98 26.13
CA THR A 626 16.59 45.71 26.58
C THR A 626 15.55 46.36 25.69
N GLY A 627 14.57 45.57 25.22
CA GLY A 627 13.37 46.05 24.56
C GLY A 627 12.24 45.03 24.73
N GLN A 628 11.26 45.35 25.58
CA GLN A 628 10.11 44.49 25.88
C GLN A 628 8.94 44.83 24.94
N PRO A 629 8.45 43.90 24.11
CA PRO A 629 7.15 44.01 23.45
C PRO A 629 6.02 43.66 24.43
N GLU A 630 4.84 44.22 24.18
CA GLU A 630 3.59 43.88 24.90
C GLU A 630 3.09 42.46 24.53
N PRO A 631 2.27 41.81 25.39
CA PRO A 631 1.72 40.49 25.08
C PRO A 631 0.85 40.52 23.82
N VAL A 632 1.28 39.80 22.79
CA VAL A 632 0.49 39.63 21.55
C VAL A 632 -0.76 38.82 21.87
N VAL A 633 -1.92 39.45 21.68
CA VAL A 633 -3.23 38.84 21.94
C VAL A 633 -3.44 37.64 21.01
N SER A 634 -3.92 36.52 21.58
CA SER A 634 -4.30 35.32 20.81
C SER A 634 -5.28 35.67 19.68
N PRO A 635 -5.23 34.98 18.52
CA PRO A 635 -6.17 35.21 17.44
C PRO A 635 -7.59 34.78 17.83
N THR A 636 -8.39 35.72 18.33
CA THR A 636 -9.83 35.53 18.52
C THR A 636 -10.47 35.26 17.16
N PHE A 637 -11.06 34.08 16.98
CA PHE A 637 -11.83 33.77 15.78
C PHE A 637 -13.01 34.75 15.64
N PRO A 638 -13.42 35.11 14.41
CA PRO A 638 -14.65 35.87 14.21
C PRO A 638 -15.83 35.07 14.76
N ALA A 639 -16.75 35.75 15.44
CA ALA A 639 -17.94 35.10 15.99
C ALA A 639 -18.75 34.42 14.88
N THR A 640 -18.99 33.11 15.03
CA THR A 640 -19.94 32.35 14.21
C THR A 640 -21.28 33.09 14.23
N PRO A 641 -21.96 33.28 13.08
CA PRO A 641 -23.21 34.04 13.04
C PRO A 641 -24.31 33.34 13.84
N THR A 642 -24.62 33.86 15.02
CA THR A 642 -25.72 33.39 15.87
C THR A 642 -27.05 33.69 15.20
N THR A 643 -27.55 32.73 14.41
CA THR A 643 -28.94 32.74 13.94
C THR A 643 -29.85 32.55 15.14
N VAL A 644 -30.38 33.66 15.67
CA VAL A 644 -31.32 33.62 16.82
C VAL A 644 -32.64 33.00 16.36
N ILE A 645 -32.79 31.71 16.63
CA ILE A 645 -34.06 30.99 16.49
C ILE A 645 -34.71 30.97 17.87
N ASN A 646 -35.87 31.61 18.01
CA ASN A 646 -36.61 31.72 19.28
C ASN A 646 -37.41 30.45 19.60
N GLN A 647 -36.77 29.28 19.52
CA GLN A 647 -37.29 28.00 20.00
C GLN A 647 -36.13 27.24 20.66
N GLU A 648 -36.43 26.54 21.77
CA GLU A 648 -35.48 25.66 22.45
C GLU A 648 -34.87 24.68 21.43
N PRO A 649 -33.53 24.60 21.29
CA PRO A 649 -32.92 23.69 20.32
C PRO A 649 -33.15 22.24 20.75
N GLU A 650 -33.48 21.37 19.80
CA GLU A 650 -33.67 19.94 20.06
C GLU A 650 -32.35 19.33 20.57
N LEU A 651 -32.33 18.89 21.83
CA LEU A 651 -31.13 18.37 22.48
C LEU A 651 -30.87 16.92 22.05
N LEU A 652 -29.75 16.72 21.37
CA LEU A 652 -29.16 15.41 21.12
C LEU A 652 -28.55 14.90 22.43
N LEU A 653 -29.07 13.76 22.90
CA LEU A 653 -28.51 13.00 24.00
C LEU A 653 -27.31 12.20 23.47
N TYR A 654 -26.11 12.48 23.99
CA TYR A 654 -24.87 11.83 23.55
C TYR A 654 -24.09 11.29 24.75
N THR A 655 -23.86 9.98 24.77
CA THR A 655 -23.00 9.34 25.77
C THR A 655 -21.55 9.44 25.35
N ALA A 656 -20.71 10.08 26.19
CA ALA A 656 -19.28 10.24 25.93
C ALA A 656 -18.55 8.90 25.81
N GLN A 657 -17.60 8.84 24.89
CA GLN A 657 -16.83 7.64 24.53
C GLN A 657 -15.37 7.77 24.98
N SER A 658 -14.62 6.68 24.91
CA SER A 658 -13.18 6.69 25.22
C SER A 658 -12.43 7.64 24.28
N GLY A 659 -11.75 8.64 24.85
CA GLY A 659 -11.04 9.68 24.11
C GLY A 659 -11.87 10.93 23.75
N ASP A 660 -13.13 11.03 24.17
CA ASP A 660 -13.89 12.28 24.02
C ASP A 660 -13.34 13.39 24.93
N THR A 661 -13.41 14.62 24.43
CA THR A 661 -13.15 15.88 25.14
C THR A 661 -14.28 16.84 24.80
N LEU A 662 -14.52 17.86 25.62
CA LEU A 662 -15.58 18.86 25.34
C LEU A 662 -15.42 19.49 23.94
N ARG A 663 -14.16 19.66 23.51
CA ARG A 663 -13.80 20.24 22.21
C ARG A 663 -14.00 19.27 21.03
N THR A 664 -13.71 17.97 21.17
CA THR A 664 -13.95 17.00 20.09
C THR A 664 -15.44 16.73 19.92
N VAL A 665 -16.20 16.67 21.01
CA VAL A 665 -17.66 16.53 20.99
C VAL A 665 -18.30 17.76 20.33
N ALA A 666 -17.94 18.98 20.74
CA ALA A 666 -18.47 20.20 20.14
C ALA A 666 -18.26 20.26 18.61
N ILE A 667 -17.03 19.95 18.15
CA ILE A 667 -16.69 19.88 16.73
C ILE A 667 -17.51 18.80 16.01
N ARG A 668 -17.68 17.61 16.60
CA ARG A 668 -18.44 16.48 16.02
C ARG A 668 -19.90 16.84 15.72
N PHE A 669 -20.52 17.72 16.51
CA PHE A 669 -21.92 18.12 16.37
C PHE A 669 -22.14 19.53 15.80
N GLY A 670 -21.08 20.27 15.49
CA GLY A 670 -21.18 21.61 14.88
C GLY A 670 -21.59 22.72 15.87
N VAL A 671 -21.26 22.55 17.15
CA VAL A 671 -21.53 23.51 18.23
C VAL A 671 -20.21 24.03 18.83
N VAL A 672 -20.24 25.01 19.74
CA VAL A 672 -19.03 25.39 20.52
C VAL A 672 -18.96 24.60 21.84
N PRO A 673 -17.78 24.44 22.48
CA PRO A 673 -17.66 23.72 23.75
C PRO A 673 -18.62 24.23 24.85
N GLU A 674 -18.91 25.52 24.83
CA GLU A 674 -19.80 26.22 25.77
C GLU A 674 -21.30 25.97 25.49
N ASP A 675 -21.64 25.35 24.34
CA ASP A 675 -22.99 24.85 24.02
C ASP A 675 -23.23 23.41 24.50
N VAL A 676 -22.20 22.70 24.98
CA VAL A 676 -22.28 21.28 25.39
C VAL A 676 -22.41 21.20 26.92
N ASP A 677 -23.58 20.77 27.38
CA ASP A 677 -23.90 20.66 28.81
C ASP A 677 -23.87 19.19 29.30
N SER A 678 -23.81 18.97 30.61
CA SER A 678 -23.81 17.62 31.21
C SER A 678 -24.36 17.62 32.64
N PRO A 679 -25.13 16.59 33.05
CA PRO A 679 -25.53 16.42 34.46
C PRO A 679 -24.37 16.16 35.43
N GLU A 680 -23.20 15.78 34.93
CA GLU A 680 -21.97 15.59 35.69
C GLU A 680 -20.93 16.66 35.35
N PRO A 681 -20.06 17.10 36.28
CA PRO A 681 -19.07 18.14 36.00
C PRO A 681 -18.19 17.84 34.78
N LEU A 682 -18.02 18.84 33.92
CA LEU A 682 -17.21 18.75 32.72
C LEU A 682 -15.75 19.18 33.01
N PRO A 683 -14.76 18.57 32.34
CA PRO A 683 -13.35 18.88 32.56
C PRO A 683 -12.95 20.21 31.91
N ASP A 684 -12.52 21.17 32.73
CA ASP A 684 -11.96 22.45 32.29
C ASP A 684 -10.78 22.27 31.31
N GLY A 685 -10.56 23.27 30.47
CA GLY A 685 -9.33 23.40 29.67
C GLY A 685 -9.13 22.37 28.54
N GLY A 686 -10.12 21.51 28.27
CA GLY A 686 -10.05 20.50 27.20
C GLY A 686 -9.54 19.12 27.66
N GLY A 687 -9.69 18.78 28.94
CA GLY A 687 -9.47 17.42 29.43
C GLY A 687 -10.42 16.38 28.81
N MET A 688 -10.11 15.10 29.04
CA MET A 688 -10.96 13.99 28.59
C MET A 688 -12.22 13.88 29.47
N ILE A 689 -13.37 13.69 28.82
CA ILE A 689 -14.66 13.42 29.46
C ILE A 689 -14.70 11.93 29.83
N ASN A 690 -15.35 11.59 30.94
CA ASN A 690 -15.40 10.19 31.38
C ASN A 690 -16.24 9.34 30.41
N PRO A 691 -15.77 8.16 29.97
CA PRO A 691 -16.57 7.26 29.14
C PRO A 691 -17.85 6.84 29.87
N GLY A 692 -19.00 7.06 29.24
CA GLY A 692 -20.32 6.87 29.86
C GLY A 692 -21.00 8.15 30.35
N GLN A 693 -20.28 9.28 30.49
CA GLN A 693 -20.85 10.56 30.92
C GLN A 693 -21.84 11.10 29.88
N LEU A 694 -23.04 11.47 30.32
CA LEU A 694 -24.10 11.97 29.42
C LEU A 694 -23.89 13.45 29.08
N LEU A 695 -23.88 13.77 27.79
CA LEU A 695 -23.78 15.12 27.25
C LEU A 695 -25.09 15.51 26.55
N LEU A 696 -25.44 16.78 26.68
CA LEU A 696 -26.62 17.42 26.11
C LEU A 696 -26.16 18.42 25.05
N ILE A 697 -26.53 18.18 23.79
CA ILE A 697 -25.93 18.87 22.64
C ILE A 697 -27.01 19.47 21.74
N PRO A 698 -27.08 20.80 21.55
CA PRO A 698 -28.14 21.42 20.76
C PRO A 698 -27.98 21.13 19.26
N SER A 699 -29.01 20.52 18.65
CA SER A 699 -29.05 20.26 17.21
C SER A 699 -29.12 21.57 16.41
N ARG A 700 -28.16 21.81 15.51
CA ARG A 700 -28.06 23.05 14.71
C ARG A 700 -27.85 22.85 13.20
N LEU A 701 -27.89 21.60 12.71
CA LEU A 701 -27.69 21.28 11.29
C LEU A 701 -29.04 21.04 10.57
N ALA A 702 -29.45 21.99 9.72
CA ALA A 702 -30.76 21.98 9.07
C ALA A 702 -30.81 21.16 7.76
N ASP A 703 -29.75 21.23 6.94
CA ASP A 703 -29.65 20.52 5.65
C ASP A 703 -28.55 19.46 5.71
N VAL A 704 -28.91 18.19 5.51
CA VAL A 704 -27.98 17.07 5.31
C VAL A 704 -28.30 16.31 4.03
N GLY A 705 -27.33 15.59 3.49
CA GLY A 705 -27.51 14.80 2.25
C GLY A 705 -28.55 13.67 2.37
N PRO A 706 -28.96 13.06 1.25
CA PRO A 706 -29.86 11.91 1.26
C PRO A 706 -29.26 10.78 2.12
N ARG A 707 -30.08 10.21 3.00
CA ARG A 707 -29.66 9.19 3.99
C ARG A 707 -29.73 7.76 3.44
N GLU A 708 -29.72 7.60 2.13
CA GLU A 708 -29.91 6.33 1.43
C GLU A 708 -28.55 5.68 1.14
N LEU A 709 -28.37 4.47 1.68
CA LEU A 709 -27.18 3.64 1.45
C LEU A 709 -27.19 3.16 0.00
N GLN A 710 -26.15 3.48 -0.77
CA GLN A 710 -26.13 3.20 -2.22
C GLN A 710 -25.45 1.87 -2.57
N ILE A 711 -24.32 1.57 -1.95
CA ILE A 711 -23.60 0.29 -2.01
C ILE A 711 -23.07 -0.05 -0.60
N PRO A 712 -22.89 -1.33 -0.24
CA PRO A 712 -22.14 -1.73 0.94
C PRO A 712 -20.63 -1.61 0.69
N ASP A 713 -19.85 -1.38 1.74
CA ASP A 713 -18.39 -1.18 1.67
C ASP A 713 -17.66 -2.37 1.01
N SER A 714 -18.21 -3.59 1.11
CA SER A 714 -17.70 -4.81 0.45
C SER A 714 -17.80 -4.79 -1.08
N GLU A 715 -18.68 -3.95 -1.65
CA GLU A 715 -18.79 -3.70 -3.09
C GLU A 715 -17.98 -2.48 -3.55
N LEU A 716 -17.38 -1.72 -2.62
CA LEU A 716 -16.39 -0.70 -2.93
C LEU A 716 -14.97 -1.31 -2.97
N ILE A 717 -14.57 -1.96 -1.88
CA ILE A 717 -13.24 -2.55 -1.70
C ILE A 717 -13.16 -3.91 -2.43
N PHE A 718 -11.97 -4.30 -2.92
CA PHE A 718 -11.71 -5.62 -3.49
C PHE A 718 -11.72 -6.73 -2.41
N SER A 719 -12.91 -6.98 -1.89
CA SER A 719 -13.16 -7.88 -0.76
C SER A 719 -13.30 -9.35 -1.20
N PRO A 720 -13.31 -10.31 -0.26
CA PRO A 720 -13.63 -11.71 -0.54
C PRO A 720 -14.98 -11.94 -1.25
N HIS A 721 -15.87 -10.94 -1.32
CA HIS A 721 -17.10 -11.05 -2.09
C HIS A 721 -16.84 -11.09 -3.62
N ALA A 722 -15.67 -10.66 -4.09
CA ALA A 722 -15.31 -10.64 -5.51
C ALA A 722 -14.44 -11.85 -5.96
N THR A 723 -14.07 -12.79 -5.07
CA THR A 723 -13.16 -13.90 -5.43
C THR A 723 -13.82 -14.99 -6.29
N ASP A 724 -15.15 -14.96 -6.46
CA ASP A 724 -15.89 -15.79 -7.42
C ASP A 724 -16.10 -15.11 -8.78
N PHE A 725 -15.62 -13.87 -8.95
CA PHE A 725 -15.90 -13.04 -10.12
C PHE A 725 -14.82 -13.16 -11.19
N ASN A 726 -14.99 -14.08 -12.14
CA ASN A 726 -14.16 -14.13 -13.34
C ASN A 726 -14.47 -12.94 -14.26
N ILE A 727 -13.52 -11.99 -14.34
CA ILE A 727 -13.60 -10.75 -15.14
C ILE A 727 -13.56 -11.09 -16.62
N GLU A 728 -12.65 -11.97 -17.01
CA GLU A 728 -12.45 -12.45 -18.37
C GLU A 728 -13.71 -13.13 -18.94
N ASP A 729 -14.35 -14.05 -18.18
CA ASP A 729 -15.63 -14.68 -18.57
C ASP A 729 -16.76 -13.65 -18.65
N PHE A 730 -16.88 -12.76 -17.66
CA PHE A 730 -17.97 -11.77 -17.63
C PHE A 730 -17.89 -10.81 -18.81
N VAL A 731 -16.70 -10.31 -19.16
CA VAL A 731 -16.53 -9.40 -20.30
C VAL A 731 -16.72 -10.14 -21.63
N ALA A 732 -16.35 -11.42 -21.72
CA ALA A 732 -16.63 -12.25 -22.88
C ALA A 732 -18.15 -12.48 -23.08
N ASP A 733 -18.90 -12.73 -22.01
CA ASP A 733 -20.37 -12.91 -22.01
C ASP A 733 -21.16 -11.61 -22.27
N ARG A 734 -20.56 -10.43 -21.97
CA ARG A 734 -21.17 -9.13 -22.31
C ARG A 734 -20.84 -8.68 -23.74
N GLY A 735 -19.69 -9.09 -24.29
CA GLY A 735 -19.35 -8.91 -25.71
C GLY A 735 -19.03 -7.49 -26.17
N GLY A 736 -18.98 -6.50 -25.27
CA GLY A 736 -18.69 -5.11 -25.59
C GLY A 736 -17.23 -4.85 -25.98
N TYR A 737 -16.95 -3.60 -26.34
CA TYR A 737 -15.68 -3.15 -26.91
C TYR A 737 -14.46 -3.53 -26.04
N LEU A 738 -14.61 -3.54 -24.72
CA LEU A 738 -13.60 -3.94 -23.74
C LEU A 738 -13.00 -5.33 -24.04
N ASN A 739 -13.79 -6.28 -24.55
CA ASN A 739 -13.33 -7.62 -24.94
C ASN A 739 -12.30 -7.58 -26.09
N THR A 740 -12.40 -6.57 -26.96
CA THR A 740 -11.46 -6.34 -28.08
C THR A 740 -10.36 -5.33 -27.76
N TYR A 741 -10.50 -4.58 -26.66
CA TYR A 741 -9.56 -3.53 -26.26
C TYR A 741 -8.21 -4.12 -25.86
N ARG A 742 -7.13 -3.43 -26.26
CA ARG A 742 -5.77 -3.69 -25.80
C ARG A 742 -5.00 -2.39 -25.64
N GLU A 743 -4.20 -2.30 -24.58
CA GLU A 743 -3.20 -1.24 -24.40
C GLU A 743 -1.88 -1.84 -23.89
N ILE A 744 -0.83 -1.02 -23.83
CA ILE A 744 0.46 -1.41 -23.26
C ILE A 744 0.48 -0.99 -21.79
N VAL A 745 0.66 -1.96 -20.89
CA VAL A 745 0.83 -1.74 -19.45
C VAL A 745 2.24 -2.19 -19.07
N GLY A 746 3.04 -1.27 -18.54
CA GLY A 746 4.48 -1.48 -18.39
C GLY A 746 5.13 -1.68 -19.76
N THR A 747 5.74 -2.85 -19.98
CA THR A 747 6.40 -3.23 -21.23
C THR A 747 5.55 -4.11 -22.15
N ALA A 748 4.38 -4.58 -21.69
CA ALA A 748 3.63 -5.66 -22.32
C ALA A 748 2.21 -5.24 -22.71
N TRP A 749 1.68 -5.86 -23.77
CA TRP A 749 0.27 -5.73 -24.11
C TRP A 749 -0.61 -6.41 -23.05
N ARG A 750 -1.75 -5.77 -22.76
CA ARG A 750 -2.84 -6.32 -21.93
C ARG A 750 -4.16 -6.23 -22.68
N THR A 751 -5.08 -7.16 -22.40
CA THR A 751 -6.49 -7.04 -22.83
C THR A 751 -7.29 -6.13 -21.90
N GLY A 752 -8.48 -5.69 -22.32
CA GLY A 752 -9.41 -4.93 -21.47
C GLY A 752 -9.73 -5.61 -20.13
N PRO A 753 -10.09 -6.90 -20.09
CA PRO A 753 -10.23 -7.66 -18.85
C PRO A 753 -8.97 -7.66 -17.98
N GLU A 754 -7.79 -7.92 -18.56
CA GLU A 754 -6.53 -7.87 -17.82
C GLU A 754 -6.23 -6.48 -17.24
N VAL A 755 -6.57 -5.40 -17.96
CA VAL A 755 -6.45 -4.03 -17.45
C VAL A 755 -7.36 -3.81 -16.25
N VAL A 756 -8.63 -4.20 -16.32
CA VAL A 756 -9.58 -4.10 -15.20
C VAL A 756 -9.09 -4.91 -14.00
N ARG A 757 -8.59 -6.14 -14.23
CA ARG A 757 -8.03 -7.02 -13.20
C ARG A 757 -6.78 -6.42 -12.54
N ILE A 758 -5.88 -5.83 -13.34
CA ILE A 758 -4.71 -5.11 -12.85
C ILE A 758 -5.15 -3.94 -11.97
N VAL A 759 -6.07 -3.07 -12.42
CA VAL A 759 -6.48 -1.91 -11.61
C VAL A 759 -7.23 -2.33 -10.34
N ALA A 760 -8.12 -3.31 -10.41
CA ALA A 760 -8.83 -3.86 -9.25
C ALA A 760 -7.86 -4.35 -8.16
N ARG A 761 -6.84 -5.11 -8.58
CA ARG A 761 -5.76 -5.60 -7.71
C ARG A 761 -4.90 -4.46 -7.17
N ASP A 762 -4.30 -3.67 -8.07
CA ASP A 762 -3.30 -2.65 -7.75
C ASP A 762 -3.84 -1.55 -6.82
N ASN A 763 -5.16 -1.33 -6.77
CA ASN A 763 -5.82 -0.25 -6.02
C ASN A 763 -6.87 -0.75 -5.01
N SER A 764 -7.03 -2.08 -4.85
CA SER A 764 -8.00 -2.71 -3.94
C SER A 764 -9.47 -2.25 -4.13
N VAL A 765 -9.91 -2.09 -5.38
CA VAL A 765 -11.30 -1.74 -5.72
C VAL A 765 -12.03 -2.91 -6.39
N ASN A 766 -13.29 -3.13 -6.00
CA ASN A 766 -14.08 -4.27 -6.47
C ASN A 766 -14.22 -4.26 -8.02
N PRO A 767 -13.82 -5.33 -8.73
CA PRO A 767 -13.88 -5.36 -10.19
C PRO A 767 -15.31 -5.25 -10.75
N ARG A 768 -16.34 -5.67 -10.00
CA ARG A 768 -17.75 -5.47 -10.38
C ARG A 768 -18.10 -3.99 -10.44
N LEU A 769 -17.61 -3.20 -9.47
CA LEU A 769 -17.83 -1.75 -9.42
C LEU A 769 -17.05 -1.03 -10.54
N LEU A 770 -15.80 -1.41 -10.80
CA LEU A 770 -15.02 -0.85 -11.93
C LEU A 770 -15.72 -1.09 -13.27
N LEU A 771 -16.23 -2.31 -13.52
CA LEU A 771 -16.99 -2.61 -14.73
C LEU A 771 -18.32 -1.85 -14.79
N ALA A 772 -19.05 -1.75 -13.68
CA ALA A 772 -20.32 -1.02 -13.62
C ALA A 772 -20.15 0.48 -13.89
N LEU A 773 -19.08 1.09 -13.37
CA LEU A 773 -18.77 2.51 -13.58
C LEU A 773 -18.21 2.77 -14.99
N LEU A 774 -17.37 1.88 -15.51
CA LEU A 774 -16.91 1.90 -16.90
C LEU A 774 -18.08 1.81 -17.88
N GLU A 775 -19.00 0.88 -17.65
CA GLU A 775 -20.24 0.73 -18.44
C GLU A 775 -21.12 1.98 -18.34
N TYR A 776 -21.34 2.49 -17.12
CA TYR A 776 -22.17 3.69 -16.90
C TYR A 776 -21.64 4.95 -17.61
N GLN A 777 -20.31 5.12 -17.69
CA GLN A 777 -19.69 6.28 -18.33
C GLN A 777 -19.48 6.14 -19.84
N SER A 778 -19.32 4.91 -20.37
CA SER A 778 -18.85 4.70 -21.74
C SER A 778 -19.49 3.56 -22.53
N GLY A 779 -20.25 2.66 -21.90
CA GLY A 779 -20.81 1.48 -22.55
C GLY A 779 -19.78 0.42 -22.99
N TRP A 780 -18.50 0.53 -22.62
CA TRP A 780 -17.44 -0.37 -23.13
C TRP A 780 -17.65 -1.85 -22.76
N VAL A 781 -18.46 -2.18 -21.75
CA VAL A 781 -18.69 -3.56 -21.31
C VAL A 781 -19.75 -4.23 -22.18
N THR A 782 -20.77 -3.51 -22.66
CA THR A 782 -21.86 -4.09 -23.49
C THR A 782 -21.96 -3.60 -24.94
N ASP A 783 -21.50 -2.40 -25.31
CA ASP A 783 -21.49 -1.93 -26.70
C ASP A 783 -20.22 -2.40 -27.42
N PRO A 784 -20.31 -3.26 -28.46
CA PRO A 784 -19.15 -3.71 -29.23
C PRO A 784 -18.55 -2.62 -30.13
N THR A 785 -19.21 -1.46 -30.26
CA THR A 785 -18.77 -0.36 -31.12
C THR A 785 -17.50 0.28 -30.56
N PRO A 786 -16.38 0.36 -31.32
CA PRO A 786 -15.20 1.08 -30.87
C PRO A 786 -15.50 2.54 -30.59
N ALA A 787 -15.22 2.97 -29.36
CA ALA A 787 -15.40 4.35 -28.94
C ALA A 787 -14.53 5.32 -29.78
N SER A 788 -14.91 6.60 -29.83
CA SER A 788 -14.20 7.60 -30.63
C SER A 788 -14.08 8.96 -29.92
N GLY A 789 -13.08 9.74 -30.32
CA GLY A 789 -12.75 11.02 -29.67
C GLY A 789 -12.46 10.85 -28.18
N ASN A 790 -12.97 11.77 -27.36
CA ASN A 790 -12.74 11.73 -25.91
C ASN A 790 -13.23 10.45 -25.24
N ALA A 791 -14.28 9.78 -25.75
CA ALA A 791 -14.77 8.52 -25.17
C ALA A 791 -13.84 7.32 -25.45
N PHE A 792 -12.91 7.44 -26.40
CA PHE A 792 -11.84 6.46 -26.63
C PHE A 792 -10.65 6.70 -25.68
N THR A 793 -10.21 7.96 -25.58
CA THR A 793 -9.05 8.34 -24.78
C THR A 793 -9.34 8.37 -23.28
N TYR A 794 -10.58 8.69 -22.92
CA TYR A 794 -11.06 8.92 -21.55
C TYR A 794 -12.37 8.15 -21.28
N PRO A 795 -12.36 6.81 -21.19
CA PRO A 795 -13.55 5.99 -20.89
C PRO A 795 -14.35 6.33 -19.62
N LEU A 796 -13.88 7.23 -18.73
CA LEU A 796 -14.66 7.71 -17.57
C LEU A 796 -15.00 9.20 -17.66
N GLY A 797 -14.80 9.83 -18.83
CA GLY A 797 -15.09 11.24 -19.07
C GLY A 797 -14.12 12.23 -18.43
N TYR A 798 -13.10 11.76 -17.70
CA TYR A 798 -12.08 12.64 -17.10
C TYR A 798 -11.03 13.05 -18.14
N VAL A 799 -11.29 14.15 -18.83
CA VAL A 799 -10.46 14.70 -19.91
C VAL A 799 -9.22 15.40 -19.32
N ASP A 800 -8.18 14.62 -19.02
CA ASP A 800 -6.86 15.11 -18.63
C ASP A 800 -5.72 14.35 -19.34
N GLN A 801 -4.68 15.07 -19.78
CA GLN A 801 -3.59 14.53 -20.58
C GLN A 801 -2.70 13.52 -19.83
N GLN A 802 -2.67 13.54 -18.50
CA GLN A 802 -1.93 12.53 -17.74
C GLN A 802 -2.70 11.20 -17.67
N HIS A 803 -4.04 11.26 -17.73
CA HIS A 803 -4.96 10.14 -17.52
C HIS A 803 -5.54 9.55 -18.82
N MET A 804 -4.79 9.59 -19.92
CA MET A 804 -5.16 8.92 -21.18
C MET A 804 -5.03 7.39 -21.08
N GLY A 805 -6.00 6.65 -21.64
CA GLY A 805 -6.01 5.19 -21.69
C GLY A 805 -6.85 4.55 -20.58
N LEU A 806 -7.27 3.29 -20.78
CA LEU A 806 -8.23 2.62 -19.91
C LEU A 806 -7.67 2.44 -18.50
N ARG A 807 -6.43 1.92 -18.36
CA ARG A 807 -5.76 1.76 -17.06
C ARG A 807 -5.71 3.09 -16.31
N ARG A 808 -5.33 4.19 -16.97
CA ARG A 808 -5.14 5.47 -16.27
C ARG A 808 -6.44 6.14 -15.86
N GLN A 809 -7.53 5.94 -16.61
CA GLN A 809 -8.86 6.36 -16.17
C GLN A 809 -9.31 5.53 -14.97
N LEU A 810 -9.20 4.20 -15.04
CA LEU A 810 -9.62 3.32 -13.95
C LEU A 810 -8.77 3.54 -12.67
N THR A 811 -7.45 3.76 -12.78
CA THR A 811 -6.53 4.12 -11.66
C THR A 811 -6.69 5.58 -11.19
N TRP A 812 -7.53 6.38 -11.83
CA TRP A 812 -7.96 7.70 -11.32
C TRP A 812 -9.32 7.65 -10.63
N LEU A 813 -10.13 6.63 -10.96
CA LEU A 813 -11.44 6.36 -10.35
C LEU A 813 -11.33 5.54 -9.07
N ALA A 814 -10.35 4.62 -9.03
CA ALA A 814 -9.97 3.82 -7.88
C ALA A 814 -9.11 4.65 -6.90
#